data_AF-T1L0P5-F1
#
_entry.id   AF-T1L0P5-F1
#
_cell.length_a   1.000
_cell.length_b   1.000
_cell.length_c   1.000
_cell.angle_alpha   90.00
_cell.angle_beta   90.00
_cell.angle_gamma   90.00
#
_symmetry.space_group_name_H-M   'P 1'
#
loop_
_entity.id
_entity.type
_entity.pdbx_description
1 polymer ?
#
loop_
_entity_poly.entity_id
_entity_poly.type
_entity_poly.pdbx_seq_one_letter_code
_entity_poly.pdbx_strand_id
1 'polypeptide(L)'
;MSQKPEPDTGQVDYAAKIKDLEEKLLTFRIKRAEDSKKLQEMERIKIQNQQLLEFKKQILESRAELSKQLTQAKKEAEEAVAEKIRHAEEMKDLAETAEIATLDKEMAEEKYEQLLKEHETLKEKYEDISIDFELLKSEIDMQGEGVSNAYEVKQLQLQNARYNEAIIKLRDLLSADKVEIQGLQKDLKDSQNQLSELQRLKEKHEKDIASLEANVSELKEQIDDALGSQEMVEILTEKNLELEDKVKTLQEEIDDLEKIHEINEQLQEGARDTELELREELDLNRSKIAALLKKIEDNQEALANYESTIQKFRELVKQLRDENADLRKQGNLAQTQSQEQQVENIEFKMRFAESKAVAHAVEMDLRRLEITQFKIQIKLLSKFLPQSFFMPGGDHDAIQVLLFVVRVSEKCDIISRQMLEKFPIMEDEKLSASVGSDDIIKKTNEIQRQQSFTLRLLFLLSSIQTILSQYTDSLKSCSIELYLKIASLYPELKTHEKVIDGCIELLKKDRLDETVSLDNVEKALNYFVSLYNLHLADNKVNNCRDLLSNFVLIMKSGVDVSLVDVAMIDKCLSPNAEGRERIDMLKTYLGDIQEFSKKIKRRLIADNNTINLSPILENEVRDCIIQMFKAVGALYTIRKTIVEATTVASTEADEIILFQGFQEIDAMITQTGGFKFLEVSLNGIMSVCSQLSTGLQQGDFEGEVKRSENVDEDRLDPLEARAQYVTDQSGKLSEYKIKLESKENEINELKKALKLKISETSEMQIRKDLAEKKLLSATKSSNEKVGKLQAELDEHRDMTRRREREYEETLNHYQADIEALESERNELKEKVKILSKRTIFEGLTKSVTSLNTAPRHDTSPSSSLSPLESSYMQSISALRNALKIVKDENIRLKCRLEEKKLRIDNVKFNSALSRTKPLWYLKVTGKLIGNIDDGSGGDKMKKLYIKERNLLNKIENFRHEARMKLINQKLFDPSKSLRDQIVEEQIEKRKLQTDYDKLSGEIIGFVTEKKSALLY
;
A
#
# COMPACT_ATOMS: atom_id res chain seq x y z
N MET A 1 -9.66 -89.82 -54.86
CA MET A 1 -8.75 -90.09 -53.72
C MET A 1 -7.81 -88.90 -53.55
N SER A 2 -7.16 -88.78 -52.41
CA SER A 2 -6.45 -87.56 -51.99
C SER A 2 -5.15 -87.28 -52.74
N GLN A 3 -4.85 -86.00 -52.98
CA GLN A 3 -3.71 -85.32 -52.36
C GLN A 3 -3.89 -83.78 -52.46
N LYS A 4 -3.54 -83.06 -51.38
CA LYS A 4 -3.33 -81.61 -51.39
C LYS A 4 -1.84 -81.34 -51.66
N PRO A 5 -1.47 -80.30 -52.42
CA PRO A 5 -0.15 -79.69 -52.30
C PRO A 5 -0.07 -78.85 -51.01
N GLU A 6 1.15 -78.67 -50.51
CA GLU A 6 1.45 -77.90 -49.29
C GLU A 6 1.60 -76.40 -49.61
N PRO A 7 1.35 -75.49 -48.66
CA PRO A 7 1.65 -74.07 -48.82
C PRO A 7 3.16 -73.80 -48.64
N ASP A 8 3.76 -73.11 -49.60
CA ASP A 8 5.19 -72.77 -49.62
C ASP A 8 5.58 -71.82 -48.47
N THR A 9 6.31 -72.36 -47.49
CA THR A 9 6.75 -71.63 -46.29
C THR A 9 7.79 -70.55 -46.58
N GLY A 10 8.46 -70.58 -47.74
CA GLY A 10 9.46 -69.57 -48.10
C GLY A 10 8.89 -68.17 -48.25
N GLN A 11 7.67 -68.03 -48.80
CA GLN A 11 7.08 -66.70 -49.07
C GLN A 11 6.81 -65.88 -47.80
N VAL A 12 6.50 -66.55 -46.68
CA VAL A 12 6.25 -65.88 -45.40
C VAL A 12 7.53 -65.31 -44.81
N ASP A 13 8.64 -66.05 -44.87
CA ASP A 13 9.95 -65.59 -44.36
C ASP A 13 10.52 -64.45 -45.21
N TYR A 14 10.39 -64.51 -46.54
CA TYR A 14 10.75 -63.38 -47.40
C TYR A 14 9.89 -62.14 -47.14
N ALA A 15 8.57 -62.29 -46.92
CA ALA A 15 7.70 -61.15 -46.58
C ALA A 15 8.06 -60.53 -45.21
N ALA A 16 8.34 -61.36 -44.20
CA ALA A 16 8.81 -60.89 -42.89
C ALA A 16 10.15 -60.14 -43.00
N LYS A 17 11.08 -60.64 -43.81
CA LYS A 17 12.40 -60.06 -44.03
C LYS A 17 12.36 -58.76 -44.84
N ILE A 18 11.44 -58.64 -45.79
CA ILE A 18 11.14 -57.37 -46.49
C ILE A 18 10.60 -56.36 -45.47
N LYS A 19 9.64 -56.74 -44.62
CA LYS A 19 9.06 -55.84 -43.60
C LYS A 19 10.10 -55.37 -42.58
N ASP A 20 10.97 -56.25 -42.09
CA ASP A 20 12.08 -55.91 -41.20
C ASP A 20 13.09 -54.95 -41.88
N LEU A 21 13.37 -55.14 -43.17
CA LEU A 21 14.18 -54.20 -43.95
C LEU A 21 13.47 -52.85 -44.17
N GLU A 22 12.15 -52.83 -44.37
CA GLU A 22 11.35 -51.60 -44.48
C GLU A 22 11.29 -50.82 -43.16
N GLU A 23 11.11 -51.50 -42.02
CA GLU A 23 11.17 -50.89 -40.68
C GLU A 23 12.55 -50.33 -40.36
N LYS A 24 13.62 -51.01 -40.80
CA LYS A 24 15.01 -50.49 -40.75
C LYS A 24 15.18 -49.27 -41.67
N LEU A 25 14.62 -49.29 -42.88
CA LEU A 25 14.67 -48.15 -43.80
C LEU A 25 13.88 -46.93 -43.25
N LEU A 26 12.75 -47.16 -42.60
CA LEU A 26 11.96 -46.13 -41.91
C LEU A 26 12.71 -45.53 -40.72
N THR A 27 13.32 -46.35 -39.85
CA THR A 27 14.12 -45.85 -38.72
C THR A 27 15.38 -45.10 -39.18
N PHE A 28 16.04 -45.52 -40.28
CA PHE A 28 17.11 -44.73 -40.90
C PHE A 28 16.61 -43.42 -41.53
N ARG A 29 15.40 -43.38 -42.12
CA ARG A 29 14.78 -42.13 -42.59
C ARG A 29 14.47 -41.17 -41.45
N ILE A 30 13.96 -41.68 -40.32
CA ILE A 30 13.68 -40.89 -39.11
C ILE A 30 14.98 -40.29 -38.56
N LYS A 31 16.02 -41.11 -38.32
CA LYS A 31 17.34 -40.61 -37.87
C LYS A 31 17.92 -39.57 -38.82
N ARG A 32 17.84 -39.78 -40.14
CA ARG A 32 18.34 -38.82 -41.13
C ARG A 32 17.54 -37.51 -41.15
N ALA A 33 16.25 -37.54 -40.78
CA ALA A 33 15.43 -36.34 -40.60
C ALA A 33 15.74 -35.62 -39.27
N GLU A 34 16.02 -36.36 -38.20
CA GLU A 34 16.48 -35.81 -36.91
C GLU A 34 17.86 -35.15 -37.04
N ASP A 35 18.82 -35.81 -37.68
CA ASP A 35 20.16 -35.27 -37.90
C ASP A 35 20.14 -34.07 -38.85
N SER A 36 19.23 -34.04 -39.83
CA SER A 36 18.96 -32.85 -40.65
C SER A 36 18.42 -31.67 -39.82
N LYS A 37 17.52 -31.92 -38.86
CA LYS A 37 17.05 -30.89 -37.91
C LYS A 37 18.18 -30.37 -37.02
N LYS A 38 18.99 -31.27 -36.44
CA LYS A 38 20.17 -30.90 -35.63
C LYS A 38 21.16 -30.04 -36.42
N LEU A 39 21.34 -30.35 -37.72
CA LEU A 39 22.21 -29.55 -38.60
C LEU A 39 21.65 -28.13 -38.80
N GLN A 40 20.35 -28.01 -39.08
CA GLN A 40 19.67 -26.70 -39.20
C GLN A 40 19.69 -25.90 -37.89
N GLU A 41 19.61 -26.58 -36.75
CA GLU A 41 19.70 -25.97 -35.41
C GLU A 41 21.13 -25.48 -35.12
N MET A 42 22.16 -26.27 -35.43
CA MET A 42 23.56 -25.84 -35.40
C MET A 42 23.86 -24.67 -36.33
N GLU A 43 23.26 -24.63 -37.53
CA GLU A 43 23.37 -23.49 -38.45
C GLU A 43 22.71 -22.23 -37.88
N ARG A 44 21.53 -22.35 -37.26
CA ARG A 44 20.87 -21.22 -36.55
C ARG A 44 21.73 -20.69 -35.39
N ILE A 45 22.24 -21.58 -34.54
CA ILE A 45 23.11 -21.22 -33.40
C ILE A 45 24.40 -20.55 -33.91
N LYS A 46 24.95 -21.02 -35.03
CA LYS A 46 26.12 -20.40 -35.67
C LYS A 46 25.82 -18.98 -36.20
N ILE A 47 24.67 -18.78 -36.86
CA ILE A 47 24.23 -17.46 -37.34
C ILE A 47 24.00 -16.51 -36.16
N GLN A 48 23.34 -16.97 -35.09
CA GLN A 48 23.15 -16.19 -33.86
C GLN A 48 24.49 -15.80 -33.22
N ASN A 49 25.46 -16.71 -33.14
CA ASN A 49 26.81 -16.38 -32.66
C ASN A 49 27.52 -15.36 -33.55
N GLN A 50 27.37 -15.43 -34.87
CA GLN A 50 27.93 -14.42 -35.78
C GLN A 50 27.28 -13.05 -35.55
N GLN A 51 25.96 -12.97 -35.42
CA GLN A 51 25.23 -11.74 -35.08
C GLN A 51 25.68 -11.16 -33.73
N LEU A 52 25.83 -12.00 -32.69
CA LEU A 52 26.34 -11.56 -31.38
C LEU A 52 27.79 -11.05 -31.43
N LEU A 53 28.64 -11.63 -32.27
CA LEU A 53 30.00 -11.12 -32.50
C LEU A 53 30.00 -9.78 -33.24
N GLU A 54 29.09 -9.59 -34.21
CA GLU A 54 28.92 -8.31 -34.91
C GLU A 54 28.36 -7.21 -33.97
N PHE A 55 27.34 -7.52 -33.15
CA PHE A 55 26.86 -6.59 -32.12
C PHE A 55 27.94 -6.25 -31.10
N LYS A 56 28.69 -7.25 -30.60
CA LYS A 56 29.82 -7.02 -29.69
C LYS A 56 30.88 -6.11 -30.32
N LYS A 57 31.15 -6.26 -31.62
CA LYS A 57 32.06 -5.37 -32.36
C LYS A 57 31.49 -3.94 -32.43
N GLN A 58 30.22 -3.77 -32.82
CA GLN A 58 29.57 -2.45 -32.89
C GLN A 58 29.56 -1.74 -31.53
N ILE A 59 29.33 -2.46 -30.42
CA ILE A 59 29.35 -1.92 -29.06
C ILE A 59 30.77 -1.52 -28.63
N LEU A 60 31.81 -2.24 -29.06
CA LEU A 60 33.20 -1.85 -28.82
C LEU A 60 33.60 -0.62 -29.65
N GLU A 61 33.13 -0.51 -30.89
CA GLU A 61 33.37 0.65 -31.75
C GLU A 61 32.63 1.90 -31.24
N SER A 62 31.36 1.78 -30.81
CA SER A 62 30.62 2.89 -30.21
C SER A 62 31.19 3.31 -28.84
N ARG A 63 31.61 2.37 -27.99
CA ARG A 63 32.30 2.66 -26.72
C ARG A 63 33.63 3.39 -26.94
N ALA A 64 34.39 3.03 -27.98
CA ALA A 64 35.63 3.72 -28.32
C ALA A 64 35.38 5.16 -28.79
N GLU A 65 34.36 5.38 -29.63
CA GLU A 65 34.00 6.72 -30.11
C GLU A 65 33.39 7.59 -28.99
N LEU A 66 32.54 7.04 -28.13
CA LEU A 66 32.04 7.74 -26.93
C LEU A 66 33.19 8.11 -25.98
N SER A 67 34.15 7.20 -25.75
CA SER A 67 35.32 7.50 -24.93
C SER A 67 36.16 8.65 -25.51
N LYS A 68 36.26 8.73 -26.84
CA LYS A 68 36.97 9.78 -27.56
C LYS A 68 36.23 11.13 -27.50
N GLN A 69 34.91 11.12 -27.66
CA GLN A 69 34.07 12.31 -27.51
C GLN A 69 34.11 12.85 -26.07
N LEU A 70 34.11 11.96 -25.06
CA LEU A 70 34.26 12.33 -23.65
C LEU A 70 35.61 13.01 -23.38
N THR A 71 36.72 12.50 -23.95
CA THR A 71 38.03 13.17 -23.84
C THR A 71 38.08 14.51 -24.57
N GLN A 72 37.41 14.65 -25.72
CA GLN A 72 37.37 15.90 -26.48
C GLN A 72 36.56 16.97 -25.73
N ALA A 73 35.35 16.64 -25.27
CA ALA A 73 34.50 17.56 -24.52
C ALA A 73 35.14 18.02 -23.19
N LYS A 74 35.91 17.16 -22.51
CA LYS A 74 36.70 17.57 -21.33
C LYS A 74 37.77 18.59 -21.69
N LYS A 75 38.50 18.39 -22.79
CA LYS A 75 39.52 19.33 -23.25
C LYS A 75 38.93 20.66 -23.68
N GLU A 76 37.78 20.65 -24.37
CA GLU A 76 37.04 21.86 -24.74
C GLU A 76 36.52 22.62 -23.51
N ALA A 77 36.08 21.92 -22.46
CA ALA A 77 35.70 22.52 -21.18
C ALA A 77 36.90 23.13 -20.44
N GLU A 78 38.07 22.45 -20.42
CA GLU A 78 39.31 22.98 -19.85
C GLU A 78 39.79 24.24 -20.60
N GLU A 79 39.71 24.24 -21.95
CA GLU A 79 40.07 25.39 -22.79
C GLU A 79 39.11 26.57 -22.59
N ALA A 80 37.79 26.34 -22.50
CA ALA A 80 36.80 27.37 -22.21
C ALA A 80 36.94 27.97 -20.78
N VAL A 81 37.32 27.14 -19.79
CA VAL A 81 37.64 27.63 -18.43
C VAL A 81 38.91 28.47 -18.43
N ALA A 82 39.96 28.06 -19.14
CA ALA A 82 41.19 28.82 -19.28
C ALA A 82 40.96 30.17 -19.99
N GLU A 83 40.16 30.21 -21.05
CA GLU A 83 39.79 31.45 -21.74
C GLU A 83 38.95 32.37 -20.86
N LYS A 84 37.99 31.82 -20.08
CA LYS A 84 37.23 32.59 -19.09
C LYS A 84 38.11 33.19 -17.99
N ILE A 85 39.14 32.46 -17.51
CA ILE A 85 40.10 32.98 -16.54
C ILE A 85 40.93 34.11 -17.17
N ARG A 86 41.45 33.92 -18.39
CA ARG A 86 42.23 34.95 -19.10
C ARG A 86 41.40 36.21 -19.35
N HIS A 87 40.12 36.09 -19.71
CA HIS A 87 39.21 37.22 -19.84
C HIS A 87 38.87 37.89 -18.51
N ALA A 88 38.83 37.15 -17.39
CA ALA A 88 38.67 37.75 -16.06
C ALA A 88 39.92 38.53 -15.62
N GLU A 89 41.11 38.07 -15.98
CA GLU A 89 42.38 38.78 -15.78
C GLU A 89 42.45 40.03 -16.69
N GLU A 90 42.14 39.91 -17.99
CA GLU A 90 42.05 41.04 -18.93
C GLU A 90 41.04 42.10 -18.46
N MET A 91 39.87 41.70 -17.96
CA MET A 91 38.87 42.62 -17.40
C MET A 91 39.33 43.28 -16.09
N LYS A 92 40.09 42.57 -15.26
CA LYS A 92 40.68 43.13 -14.03
C LYS A 92 41.76 44.16 -14.37
N ASP A 93 42.64 43.88 -15.32
CA ASP A 93 43.69 44.80 -15.74
C ASP A 93 43.10 46.05 -16.43
N LEU A 94 42.00 45.90 -17.17
CA LEU A 94 41.20 47.02 -17.69
C LEU A 94 40.53 47.84 -16.57
N ALA A 95 40.05 47.19 -15.50
CA ALA A 95 39.48 47.88 -14.33
C ALA A 95 40.56 48.66 -13.56
N GLU A 96 41.73 48.06 -13.29
CA GLU A 96 42.87 48.76 -12.66
C GLU A 96 43.37 49.92 -13.53
N THR A 97 43.38 49.76 -14.86
CA THR A 97 43.70 50.84 -15.82
C THR A 97 42.65 51.96 -15.76
N ALA A 98 41.36 51.62 -15.62
CA ALA A 98 40.29 52.60 -15.48
C ALA A 98 40.37 53.34 -14.14
N GLU A 99 40.67 52.67 -13.03
CA GLU A 99 40.88 53.29 -11.72
C GLU A 99 42.05 54.29 -11.74
N ILE A 100 43.17 53.92 -12.37
CA ILE A 100 44.31 54.83 -12.59
C ILE A 100 43.89 56.04 -13.45
N ALA A 101 43.15 55.82 -14.54
CA ALA A 101 42.66 56.90 -15.40
C ALA A 101 41.66 57.82 -14.67
N THR A 102 40.84 57.31 -13.75
CA THR A 102 40.00 58.16 -12.89
C THR A 102 40.80 58.94 -11.85
N LEU A 103 41.85 58.35 -11.26
CA LEU A 103 42.74 59.07 -10.34
C LEU A 103 43.53 60.19 -11.03
N ASP A 104 44.04 59.96 -12.25
CA ASP A 104 44.69 61.00 -13.04
C ASP A 104 43.70 62.10 -13.46
N LYS A 105 42.44 61.76 -13.73
CA LYS A 105 41.36 62.73 -13.98
C LYS A 105 41.05 63.56 -12.73
N GLU A 106 40.86 62.92 -11.57
CA GLU A 106 40.58 63.62 -10.30
C GLU A 106 41.74 64.53 -9.89
N MET A 107 43.00 64.06 -10.04
CA MET A 107 44.18 64.91 -9.83
C MET A 107 44.31 66.06 -10.84
N ALA A 108 43.76 65.93 -12.05
CA ALA A 108 43.72 67.02 -13.02
C ALA A 108 42.60 68.02 -12.70
N GLU A 109 41.44 67.54 -12.23
CA GLU A 109 40.32 68.36 -11.79
C GLU A 109 40.64 69.14 -10.50
N GLU A 110 41.32 68.54 -9.52
CA GLU A 110 41.77 69.24 -8.31
C GLU A 110 42.78 70.36 -8.64
N LYS A 111 43.74 70.09 -9.54
CA LYS A 111 44.70 71.11 -10.02
C LYS A 111 44.00 72.21 -10.82
N TYR A 112 42.99 71.88 -11.61
CA TYR A 112 42.20 72.84 -12.36
C TYR A 112 41.34 73.71 -11.43
N GLU A 113 40.71 73.12 -10.40
CA GLU A 113 40.03 73.86 -9.33
C GLU A 113 40.97 74.78 -8.55
N GLN A 114 42.20 74.34 -8.26
CA GLN A 114 43.19 75.18 -7.60
C GLN A 114 43.58 76.37 -8.49
N LEU A 115 43.86 76.14 -9.77
CA LEU A 115 44.17 77.21 -10.73
C LEU A 115 42.99 78.16 -10.95
N LEU A 116 41.73 77.68 -10.90
CA LEU A 116 40.54 78.53 -10.92
C LEU A 116 40.49 79.44 -9.69
N LYS A 117 40.68 78.90 -8.49
CA LYS A 117 40.69 79.69 -7.24
C LYS A 117 41.83 80.72 -7.23
N GLU A 118 43.01 80.35 -7.73
CA GLU A 118 44.13 81.29 -7.91
C GLU A 118 43.78 82.40 -8.93
N HIS A 119 43.15 82.05 -10.06
CA HIS A 119 42.68 83.01 -11.07
C HIS A 119 41.58 83.95 -10.53
N GLU A 120 40.62 83.46 -9.75
CA GLU A 120 39.58 84.28 -9.12
C GLU A 120 40.21 85.31 -8.16
N THR A 121 41.12 84.90 -7.28
CA THR A 121 41.80 85.86 -6.39
C THR A 121 42.76 86.81 -7.11
N LEU A 122 43.16 86.53 -8.36
CA LEU A 122 43.89 87.47 -9.21
C LEU A 122 42.94 88.45 -9.93
N LYS A 123 41.74 87.99 -10.31
CA LYS A 123 40.69 88.80 -10.93
C LYS A 123 40.11 89.82 -9.95
N GLU A 124 39.84 89.44 -8.69
CA GLU A 124 39.43 90.37 -7.62
C GLU A 124 40.41 91.54 -7.49
N LYS A 125 41.71 91.23 -7.36
CA LYS A 125 42.80 92.24 -7.25
C LYS A 125 42.94 93.12 -8.49
N TYR A 126 42.54 92.64 -9.67
CA TYR A 126 42.51 93.44 -10.89
C TYR A 126 41.31 94.39 -10.91
N GLU A 127 40.15 93.93 -10.45
CA GLU A 127 38.93 94.74 -10.36
C GLU A 127 39.09 95.88 -9.36
N ASP A 128 39.71 95.64 -8.20
CA ASP A 128 40.11 96.69 -7.23
C ASP A 128 40.95 97.80 -7.91
N ILE A 129 42.03 97.42 -8.59
CA ILE A 129 42.96 98.37 -9.26
C ILE A 129 42.27 99.12 -10.40
N SER A 130 41.31 98.48 -11.08
CA SER A 130 40.53 99.13 -12.15
C SER A 130 39.60 100.21 -11.62
N ILE A 131 39.02 100.02 -10.43
CA ILE A 131 38.15 101.00 -9.77
C ILE A 131 38.96 102.24 -9.33
N ASP A 132 40.15 102.04 -8.75
CA ASP A 132 41.08 103.13 -8.41
C ASP A 132 41.44 103.99 -9.63
N PHE A 133 41.64 103.36 -10.80
CA PHE A 133 41.97 104.07 -12.04
C PHE A 133 40.81 104.91 -12.60
N GLU A 134 39.57 104.41 -12.55
CA GLU A 134 38.42 105.17 -13.03
C GLU A 134 38.11 106.39 -12.15
N LEU A 135 38.29 106.28 -10.83
CA LEU A 135 38.21 107.41 -9.90
C LEU A 135 39.21 108.51 -10.26
N LEU A 136 40.49 108.16 -10.40
CA LEU A 136 41.57 109.09 -10.80
C LEU A 136 41.32 109.76 -12.16
N LYS A 137 40.67 109.07 -13.09
CA LYS A 137 40.31 109.66 -14.39
C LYS A 137 39.17 110.68 -14.27
N SER A 138 38.18 110.41 -13.41
CA SER A 138 37.01 111.27 -13.23
C SER A 138 37.33 112.66 -12.67
N GLU A 139 38.45 112.82 -11.95
CA GLU A 139 38.91 114.12 -11.43
C GLU A 139 39.50 115.07 -12.51
N ILE A 140 39.76 114.59 -13.73
CA ILE A 140 40.54 115.35 -14.75
C ILE A 140 39.66 116.13 -15.74
N ASP A 141 38.45 115.64 -16.07
CA ASP A 141 37.69 116.07 -17.26
C ASP A 141 36.81 117.35 -17.09
N MET A 142 37.22 118.37 -16.31
CA MET A 142 36.36 119.55 -15.99
C MET A 142 36.99 120.97 -16.16
N GLN A 143 37.24 121.48 -17.39
CA GLN A 143 37.50 122.93 -17.68
C GLN A 143 37.60 123.36 -19.21
N GLY A 144 36.91 124.42 -19.68
CA GLY A 144 37.24 125.24 -20.91
C GLY A 144 36.14 125.58 -21.98
N GLU A 145 36.10 126.78 -22.62
CA GLU A 145 34.97 127.25 -23.51
C GLU A 145 35.22 128.46 -24.52
N GLY A 146 34.32 128.73 -25.51
CA GLY A 146 34.09 130.03 -26.25
C GLY A 146 34.06 129.99 -27.83
N VAL A 147 33.54 130.93 -28.68
CA VAL A 147 32.60 132.12 -28.67
C VAL A 147 32.03 132.42 -30.12
N SER A 148 31.52 133.64 -30.50
CA SER A 148 30.83 134.01 -31.81
C SER A 148 30.90 135.56 -32.12
N ASN A 149 30.29 136.33 -33.09
CA ASN A 149 29.13 136.24 -34.05
C ASN A 149 29.09 137.43 -35.13
N ALA A 150 28.02 137.56 -35.96
CA ALA A 150 27.52 138.69 -36.84
C ALA A 150 28.12 138.90 -38.29
N TYR A 151 27.51 139.44 -39.39
CA TYR A 151 26.21 140.08 -39.84
C TYR A 151 26.08 141.65 -39.77
N GLU A 152 25.36 142.44 -40.63
CA GLU A 152 24.31 142.22 -41.69
C GLU A 152 24.21 143.26 -42.91
N VAL A 153 23.11 144.04 -43.09
CA VAL A 153 22.63 144.97 -44.18
C VAL A 153 22.46 144.40 -45.60
N LYS A 154 23.27 143.43 -46.03
CA LYS A 154 23.22 142.84 -47.39
C LYS A 154 21.95 141.98 -47.66
N GLN A 155 21.03 141.93 -46.71
CA GLN A 155 19.98 140.92 -46.56
C GLN A 155 18.76 141.17 -47.46
N LEU A 156 18.29 142.41 -47.60
CA LEU A 156 17.00 142.72 -48.25
C LEU A 156 16.97 142.43 -49.76
N GLN A 157 18.04 142.75 -50.50
CA GLN A 157 18.13 142.39 -51.93
C GLN A 157 18.26 140.87 -52.14
N LEU A 158 18.91 140.18 -51.20
CA LEU A 158 19.05 138.72 -51.18
C LEU A 158 17.71 138.02 -50.88
N GLN A 159 16.77 138.71 -50.21
CA GLN A 159 15.48 138.16 -49.81
C GLN A 159 14.53 137.94 -50.99
N ASN A 160 14.45 138.87 -51.96
CA ASN A 160 13.64 138.69 -53.16
C ASN A 160 14.21 137.63 -54.13
N ALA A 161 15.54 137.46 -54.18
CA ALA A 161 16.16 136.33 -54.87
C ALA A 161 15.77 134.99 -54.20
N ARG A 162 15.87 134.93 -52.86
CA ARG A 162 15.49 133.76 -52.05
C ARG A 162 14.03 133.34 -52.24
N TYR A 163 13.08 134.24 -52.44
CA TYR A 163 11.68 133.83 -52.64
C TYR A 163 11.45 133.05 -53.94
N ASN A 164 12.07 133.46 -55.06
CA ASN A 164 12.02 132.68 -56.30
C ASN A 164 12.79 131.36 -56.18
N GLU A 165 13.95 131.38 -55.52
CA GLU A 165 14.74 130.18 -55.25
C GLU A 165 14.00 129.17 -54.34
N ALA A 166 13.25 129.66 -53.34
CA ALA A 166 12.45 128.86 -52.43
C ALA A 166 11.26 128.17 -53.12
N ILE A 167 10.62 128.81 -54.11
CA ILE A 167 9.54 128.19 -54.90
C ILE A 167 10.08 127.03 -55.74
N ILE A 168 11.26 127.19 -56.35
CA ILE A 168 11.93 126.10 -57.09
C ILE A 168 12.32 124.98 -56.13
N LYS A 169 12.93 125.31 -54.98
CA LYS A 169 13.28 124.33 -53.94
C LYS A 169 12.07 123.59 -53.37
N LEU A 170 10.91 124.23 -53.22
CA LEU A 170 9.67 123.57 -52.80
C LEU A 170 9.13 122.61 -53.86
N ARG A 171 9.23 122.95 -55.15
CA ARG A 171 8.88 122.01 -56.24
C ARG A 171 9.80 120.80 -56.21
N ASP A 172 11.10 121.03 -56.04
CA ASP A 172 12.11 119.98 -56.13
C ASP A 172 12.09 119.08 -54.88
N LEU A 173 11.86 119.64 -53.69
CA LEU A 173 11.52 118.90 -52.47
C LEU A 173 10.26 118.04 -52.65
N LEU A 174 9.14 118.60 -53.11
CA LEU A 174 7.92 117.81 -53.38
C LEU A 174 8.13 116.70 -54.43
N SER A 175 9.14 116.80 -55.28
CA SER A 175 9.55 115.72 -56.18
C SER A 175 10.45 114.69 -55.51
N ALA A 176 11.33 115.10 -54.59
CA ALA A 176 12.15 114.23 -53.76
C ALA A 176 11.30 113.44 -52.75
N ASP A 177 10.44 114.12 -51.97
CA ASP A 177 9.49 113.52 -51.03
C ASP A 177 8.64 112.44 -51.72
N LYS A 178 8.23 112.69 -52.97
CA LYS A 178 7.45 111.72 -53.77
C LYS A 178 8.26 110.50 -54.19
N VAL A 179 9.56 110.65 -54.45
CA VAL A 179 10.48 109.53 -54.73
C VAL A 179 10.80 108.76 -53.44
N GLU A 180 10.98 109.46 -52.31
CA GLU A 180 11.21 108.85 -51.00
C GLU A 180 9.99 108.04 -50.53
N ILE A 181 8.78 108.59 -50.64
CA ILE A 181 7.53 107.86 -50.37
C ILE A 181 7.38 106.63 -51.29
N GLN A 182 7.83 106.70 -52.54
CA GLN A 182 7.86 105.54 -53.44
C GLN A 182 8.91 104.50 -53.06
N GLY A 183 10.06 104.92 -52.51
CA GLY A 183 11.07 104.05 -51.90
C GLY A 183 10.51 103.32 -50.68
N LEU A 184 10.00 104.06 -49.69
CA LEU A 184 9.40 103.51 -48.48
C LEU A 184 8.20 102.57 -48.78
N GLN A 185 7.40 102.86 -49.81
CA GLN A 185 6.34 101.96 -50.29
C GLN A 185 6.85 100.68 -50.98
N LYS A 186 8.10 100.65 -51.44
CA LYS A 186 8.76 99.44 -51.94
C LYS A 186 9.38 98.66 -50.78
N ASP A 187 10.13 99.32 -49.91
CA ASP A 187 10.81 98.69 -48.78
C ASP A 187 9.82 98.05 -47.80
N LEU A 188 8.65 98.66 -47.60
CA LEU A 188 7.55 98.10 -46.81
C LEU A 188 6.95 96.84 -47.47
N LYS A 189 6.86 96.78 -48.80
CA LYS A 189 6.41 95.57 -49.52
C LYS A 189 7.46 94.47 -49.47
N ASP A 190 8.73 94.81 -49.65
CA ASP A 190 9.82 93.85 -49.58
C ASP A 190 9.95 93.29 -48.14
N SER A 191 9.70 94.10 -47.11
CA SER A 191 9.56 93.68 -45.71
C SER A 191 8.33 92.78 -45.46
N GLN A 192 7.18 93.08 -46.08
CA GLN A 192 5.99 92.20 -46.03
C GLN A 192 6.23 90.85 -46.71
N ASN A 193 6.94 90.84 -47.85
CA ASN A 193 7.34 89.61 -48.53
C ASN A 193 8.24 88.76 -47.63
N GLN A 194 9.29 89.36 -47.04
CA GLN A 194 10.19 88.67 -46.09
C GLN A 194 9.44 88.12 -44.86
N LEU A 195 8.48 88.87 -44.30
CA LEU A 195 7.63 88.38 -43.21
C LEU A 195 6.78 87.17 -43.64
N SER A 196 6.23 87.16 -44.85
CA SER A 196 5.47 86.02 -45.37
C SER A 196 6.35 84.79 -45.64
N GLU A 197 7.59 84.99 -46.08
CA GLU A 197 8.57 83.91 -46.27
C GLU A 197 9.04 83.35 -44.92
N LEU A 198 9.30 84.20 -43.93
CA LEU A 198 9.63 83.79 -42.56
C LEU A 198 8.48 83.04 -41.88
N GLN A 199 7.22 83.48 -42.06
CA GLN A 199 6.06 82.73 -41.60
C GLN A 199 5.98 81.35 -42.26
N ARG A 200 6.19 81.26 -43.58
CA ARG A 200 6.17 80.00 -44.32
C ARG A 200 7.32 79.06 -43.94
N LEU A 201 8.50 79.59 -43.63
CA LEU A 201 9.63 78.82 -43.10
C LEU A 201 9.35 78.35 -41.67
N LYS A 202 8.79 79.20 -40.81
CA LYS A 202 8.35 78.83 -39.47
C LYS A 202 7.33 77.68 -39.51
N GLU A 203 6.29 77.81 -40.32
CA GLU A 203 5.29 76.76 -40.54
C GLU A 203 5.88 75.44 -41.04
N LYS A 204 6.97 75.49 -41.83
CA LYS A 204 7.69 74.29 -42.27
C LYS A 204 8.44 73.68 -41.09
N HIS A 205 9.20 74.47 -40.34
CA HIS A 205 9.96 73.99 -39.19
C HIS A 205 9.06 73.45 -38.07
N GLU A 206 7.88 74.03 -37.83
CA GLU A 206 6.90 73.47 -36.88
C GLU A 206 6.38 72.09 -37.34
N LYS A 207 6.19 71.87 -38.64
CA LYS A 207 5.82 70.56 -39.22
C LYS A 207 6.99 69.57 -39.20
N ASP A 208 8.20 70.02 -39.50
CA ASP A 208 9.42 69.22 -39.43
C ASP A 208 9.65 68.77 -37.96
N ILE A 209 9.53 69.66 -36.98
CA ILE A 209 9.62 69.36 -35.53
C ILE A 209 8.54 68.35 -35.11
N ALA A 210 7.26 68.60 -35.43
CA ALA A 210 6.19 67.66 -35.08
C ALA A 210 6.41 66.25 -35.68
N SER A 211 7.00 66.16 -36.89
CA SER A 211 7.38 64.87 -37.48
C SER A 211 8.55 64.19 -36.74
N LEU A 212 9.54 64.96 -36.27
CA LEU A 212 10.66 64.44 -35.48
C LEU A 212 10.21 64.01 -34.07
N GLU A 213 9.29 64.75 -33.44
CA GLU A 213 8.67 64.37 -32.17
C GLU A 213 7.86 63.08 -32.28
N ALA A 214 7.08 62.91 -33.37
CA ALA A 214 6.39 61.66 -33.67
C ALA A 214 7.38 60.49 -33.86
N ASN A 215 8.42 60.67 -34.67
CA ASN A 215 9.45 59.65 -34.88
C ASN A 215 10.19 59.29 -33.57
N VAL A 216 10.46 60.26 -32.69
CA VAL A 216 11.06 60.04 -31.36
C VAL A 216 10.10 59.32 -30.42
N SER A 217 8.79 59.51 -30.55
CA SER A 217 7.80 58.73 -29.81
C SER A 217 7.75 57.28 -30.30
N GLU A 218 7.73 57.06 -31.62
CA GLU A 218 7.71 55.72 -32.23
C GLU A 218 8.99 54.93 -31.92
N LEU A 219 10.16 55.58 -31.96
CA LEU A 219 11.43 54.97 -31.57
C LEU A 219 11.50 54.63 -30.07
N LYS A 220 10.81 55.37 -29.20
CA LYS A 220 10.68 55.02 -27.78
C LYS A 220 9.78 53.81 -27.57
N GLU A 221 8.63 53.76 -28.24
CA GLU A 221 7.72 52.61 -28.18
C GLU A 221 8.43 51.33 -28.68
N GLN A 222 9.24 51.43 -29.74
CA GLN A 222 10.09 50.33 -30.23
C GLN A 222 11.19 49.92 -29.23
N ILE A 223 11.75 50.85 -28.44
CA ILE A 223 12.73 50.55 -27.39
C ILE A 223 12.06 49.88 -26.19
N ASP A 224 10.89 50.35 -25.77
CA ASP A 224 10.12 49.77 -24.65
C ASP A 224 9.65 48.34 -24.99
N ASP A 225 9.16 48.11 -26.21
CA ASP A 225 8.82 46.76 -26.71
C ASP A 225 10.08 45.87 -26.80
N ALA A 226 11.22 46.40 -27.25
CA ALA A 226 12.48 45.66 -27.30
C ALA A 226 12.96 45.26 -25.89
N LEU A 227 12.91 46.17 -24.92
CA LEU A 227 13.27 45.90 -23.52
C LEU A 227 12.33 44.85 -22.90
N GLY A 228 11.01 44.98 -23.09
CA GLY A 228 10.04 43.98 -22.63
C GLY A 228 10.23 42.60 -23.29
N SER A 229 10.70 42.56 -24.54
CA SER A 229 11.10 41.31 -25.20
C SER A 229 12.40 40.73 -24.62
N GLN A 230 13.36 41.59 -24.25
CA GLN A 230 14.64 41.19 -23.66
C GLN A 230 14.45 40.61 -22.27
N GLU A 231 13.67 41.25 -21.38
CA GLU A 231 13.32 40.71 -20.07
C GLU A 231 12.63 39.33 -20.18
N MET A 232 11.70 39.19 -21.14
CA MET A 232 11.01 37.92 -21.38
C MET A 232 11.96 36.83 -21.88
N VAL A 233 12.91 37.17 -22.77
CA VAL A 233 13.97 36.26 -23.24
C VAL A 233 14.88 35.86 -22.09
N GLU A 234 15.34 36.81 -21.28
CA GLU A 234 16.24 36.57 -20.14
C GLU A 234 15.62 35.58 -19.14
N ILE A 235 14.36 35.84 -18.75
CA ILE A 235 13.56 34.98 -17.86
C ILE A 235 13.26 33.60 -18.47
N LEU A 236 13.22 33.49 -19.80
CA LEU A 236 13.10 32.20 -20.50
C LEU A 236 14.44 31.45 -20.57
N THR A 237 15.57 32.13 -20.78
CA THR A 237 16.91 31.49 -20.72
C THR A 237 17.26 31.03 -19.32
N GLU A 238 16.98 31.83 -18.28
CA GLU A 238 17.18 31.43 -16.88
C GLU A 238 16.39 30.15 -16.56
N LYS A 239 15.11 30.11 -16.94
CA LYS A 239 14.26 28.93 -16.76
C LYS A 239 14.67 27.74 -17.61
N ASN A 240 15.19 27.97 -18.81
CA ASN A 240 15.67 26.89 -19.67
C ASN A 240 16.96 26.28 -19.11
N LEU A 241 17.89 27.10 -18.61
CA LEU A 241 19.10 26.66 -17.90
C LEU A 241 18.74 25.89 -16.61
N GLU A 242 17.81 26.43 -15.81
CA GLU A 242 17.24 25.76 -14.63
C GLU A 242 16.62 24.39 -14.95
N LEU A 243 16.06 24.21 -16.14
CA LEU A 243 15.46 22.95 -16.57
C LEU A 243 16.50 21.99 -17.15
N GLU A 244 17.47 22.50 -17.92
CA GLU A 244 18.60 21.72 -18.42
C GLU A 244 19.45 21.16 -17.28
N ASP A 245 19.73 21.94 -16.23
CA ASP A 245 20.47 21.46 -15.07
C ASP A 245 19.68 20.42 -14.26
N LYS A 246 18.37 20.60 -14.10
CA LYS A 246 17.51 19.56 -13.49
C LYS A 246 17.42 18.30 -14.35
N VAL A 247 17.48 18.42 -15.68
CA VAL A 247 17.54 17.27 -16.58
C VAL A 247 18.90 16.56 -16.49
N LYS A 248 20.01 17.29 -16.35
CA LYS A 248 21.35 16.72 -16.10
C LYS A 248 21.36 15.94 -14.79
N THR A 249 20.92 16.52 -13.67
CA THR A 249 20.90 15.82 -12.38
C THR A 249 19.98 14.60 -12.40
N LEU A 250 18.81 14.68 -13.06
CA LEU A 250 17.93 13.52 -13.22
C LEU A 250 18.53 12.44 -14.13
N GLN A 251 19.32 12.81 -15.14
CA GLN A 251 20.04 11.84 -15.96
C GLN A 251 21.19 11.19 -15.18
N GLU A 252 21.94 11.95 -14.37
CA GLU A 252 22.96 11.39 -13.47
C GLU A 252 22.35 10.43 -12.44
N GLU A 253 21.20 10.78 -11.85
CA GLU A 253 20.42 9.89 -10.96
C GLU A 253 19.93 8.62 -11.70
N ILE A 254 19.48 8.73 -12.95
CA ILE A 254 19.08 7.58 -13.78
C ILE A 254 20.29 6.69 -14.08
N ASP A 255 21.39 7.26 -14.56
CA ASP A 255 22.62 6.53 -14.87
C ASP A 255 23.15 5.78 -13.64
N ASP A 256 23.11 6.37 -12.44
CA ASP A 256 23.51 5.69 -11.19
C ASP A 256 22.51 4.62 -10.75
N LEU A 257 21.21 4.82 -10.95
CA LEU A 257 20.19 3.78 -10.73
C LEU A 257 20.34 2.61 -11.71
N GLU A 258 20.71 2.86 -12.97
CA GLU A 258 20.99 1.82 -13.96
C GLU A 258 22.26 1.02 -13.62
N LYS A 259 23.34 1.68 -13.16
CA LYS A 259 24.54 0.99 -12.63
C LYS A 259 24.20 0.12 -11.42
N ILE A 260 23.36 0.62 -10.51
CA ILE A 260 22.87 -0.16 -9.35
C ILE A 260 21.99 -1.32 -9.83
N HIS A 261 21.21 -1.16 -10.89
CA HIS A 261 20.41 -2.24 -11.45
C HIS A 261 21.30 -3.34 -12.08
N GLU A 262 22.32 -2.97 -12.86
CA GLU A 262 23.28 -3.90 -13.47
C GLU A 262 24.03 -4.71 -12.40
N ILE A 263 24.48 -4.05 -11.32
CA ILE A 263 25.14 -4.72 -10.19
C ILE A 263 24.18 -5.67 -9.47
N ASN A 264 22.90 -5.32 -9.32
CA ASN A 264 21.90 -6.21 -8.74
C ASN A 264 21.55 -7.39 -9.66
N GLU A 265 21.57 -7.22 -10.97
CA GLU A 265 21.36 -8.31 -11.94
C GLU A 265 22.54 -9.29 -11.90
N GLN A 266 23.78 -8.80 -11.95
CA GLN A 266 24.99 -9.61 -11.78
C GLN A 266 25.02 -10.36 -10.43
N LEU A 267 24.54 -9.73 -9.35
CA LEU A 267 24.42 -10.38 -8.04
C LEU A 267 23.32 -11.45 -8.00
N GLN A 268 22.22 -11.26 -8.73
CA GLN A 268 21.16 -12.26 -8.87
C GLN A 268 21.58 -13.43 -9.76
N GLU A 269 22.34 -13.20 -10.83
CA GLU A 269 22.96 -14.25 -11.63
C GLU A 269 23.96 -15.06 -10.80
N GLY A 270 24.89 -14.42 -10.09
CA GLY A 270 25.83 -15.12 -9.20
C GLY A 270 25.15 -15.90 -8.06
N ALA A 271 24.06 -15.36 -7.49
CA ALA A 271 23.24 -16.09 -6.51
C ALA A 271 22.53 -17.31 -7.13
N ARG A 272 22.03 -17.18 -8.37
CA ARG A 272 21.39 -18.27 -9.11
C ARG A 272 22.39 -19.38 -9.49
N ASP A 273 23.59 -19.03 -9.90
CA ASP A 273 24.64 -19.99 -10.26
C ASP A 273 25.11 -20.75 -9.02
N THR A 274 25.37 -20.08 -7.90
CA THR A 274 25.68 -20.77 -6.63
C THR A 274 24.52 -21.63 -6.11
N GLU A 275 23.26 -21.25 -6.35
CA GLU A 275 22.10 -22.12 -6.07
C GLU A 275 22.11 -23.39 -6.94
N LEU A 276 22.49 -23.27 -8.22
CA LEU A 276 22.58 -24.37 -9.17
C LEU A 276 23.73 -25.31 -8.80
N GLU A 277 24.93 -24.79 -8.51
CA GLU A 277 26.07 -25.57 -8.00
C GLU A 277 25.69 -26.37 -6.74
N LEU A 278 25.05 -25.73 -5.76
CA LEU A 278 24.60 -26.40 -4.53
C LEU A 278 23.52 -27.46 -4.79
N ARG A 279 22.65 -27.27 -5.78
CA ARG A 279 21.68 -28.30 -6.22
C ARG A 279 22.38 -29.49 -6.87
N GLU A 280 23.39 -29.26 -7.71
CA GLU A 280 24.20 -30.33 -8.32
C GLU A 280 25.02 -31.10 -7.27
N GLU A 281 25.61 -30.42 -6.28
CA GLU A 281 26.25 -31.10 -5.13
C GLU A 281 25.25 -31.94 -4.34
N LEU A 282 24.03 -31.45 -4.11
CA LEU A 282 22.98 -32.15 -3.37
C LEU A 282 22.54 -33.42 -4.11
N ASP A 283 22.31 -33.35 -5.43
CA ASP A 283 21.94 -34.52 -6.24
C ASP A 283 23.12 -35.50 -6.42
N LEU A 284 24.35 -35.01 -6.55
CA LEU A 284 25.55 -35.84 -6.48
C LEU A 284 25.64 -36.56 -5.12
N ASN A 285 25.33 -35.88 -4.01
CA ASN A 285 25.34 -36.49 -2.67
C ASN A 285 24.16 -37.45 -2.45
N ARG A 286 22.97 -37.19 -3.01
CA ARG A 286 21.87 -38.16 -3.08
C ARG A 286 22.28 -39.43 -3.84
N SER A 287 22.98 -39.29 -4.97
CA SER A 287 23.48 -40.44 -5.73
C SER A 287 24.50 -41.28 -4.94
N LYS A 288 25.40 -40.63 -4.17
CA LYS A 288 26.32 -41.30 -3.24
C LYS A 288 25.56 -42.04 -2.13
N ILE A 289 24.53 -41.42 -1.54
CA ILE A 289 23.70 -42.02 -0.50
C ILE A 289 22.96 -43.25 -1.05
N ALA A 290 22.32 -43.16 -2.22
CA ALA A 290 21.66 -44.30 -2.86
C ALA A 290 22.64 -45.45 -3.16
N ALA A 291 23.84 -45.14 -3.65
CA ALA A 291 24.89 -46.13 -3.89
C ALA A 291 25.47 -46.75 -2.59
N LEU A 292 25.45 -46.02 -1.48
CA LEU A 292 25.84 -46.54 -0.16
C LEU A 292 24.74 -47.38 0.49
N LEU A 293 23.47 -46.97 0.37
CA LEU A 293 22.32 -47.76 0.82
C LEU A 293 22.26 -49.10 0.08
N LYS A 294 22.40 -49.10 -1.25
CA LYS A 294 22.48 -50.36 -2.00
C LYS A 294 23.66 -51.23 -1.54
N LYS A 295 24.84 -50.65 -1.30
CA LYS A 295 25.97 -51.42 -0.73
C LYS A 295 25.68 -51.96 0.66
N ILE A 296 24.82 -51.33 1.46
CA ILE A 296 24.38 -51.87 2.77
C ILE A 296 23.42 -53.04 2.54
N GLU A 297 22.48 -52.93 1.60
CA GLU A 297 21.58 -54.03 1.20
C GLU A 297 22.38 -55.24 0.66
N ASP A 298 23.29 -55.03 -0.29
CA ASP A 298 24.19 -56.06 -0.86
C ASP A 298 24.99 -56.77 0.27
N ASN A 299 25.47 -56.01 1.27
CA ASN A 299 26.20 -56.56 2.41
C ASN A 299 25.28 -57.25 3.44
N GLN A 300 24.04 -56.80 3.63
CA GLN A 300 23.06 -57.45 4.49
C GLN A 300 22.61 -58.80 3.90
N GLU A 301 22.41 -58.88 2.58
CA GLU A 301 22.15 -60.15 1.90
C GLU A 301 23.37 -61.09 2.01
N ALA A 302 24.59 -60.58 1.84
CA ALA A 302 25.80 -61.37 2.06
C ALA A 302 25.90 -61.88 3.52
N LEU A 303 25.62 -61.04 4.52
CA LEU A 303 25.59 -61.43 5.93
C LEU A 303 24.52 -62.49 6.22
N ALA A 304 23.29 -62.33 5.72
CA ALA A 304 22.23 -63.34 5.89
C ALA A 304 22.60 -64.69 5.24
N ASN A 305 23.26 -64.67 4.08
CA ASN A 305 23.80 -65.86 3.44
C ASN A 305 24.93 -66.50 4.26
N TYR A 306 25.83 -65.70 4.86
CA TYR A 306 26.84 -66.19 5.79
C TYR A 306 26.22 -66.73 7.09
N GLU A 307 25.18 -66.12 7.65
CA GLU A 307 24.48 -66.61 8.84
C GLU A 307 23.76 -67.94 8.58
N SER A 308 23.05 -68.07 7.45
CA SER A 308 22.47 -69.35 7.00
C SER A 308 23.54 -70.43 6.84
N THR A 309 24.71 -70.06 6.31
CA THR A 309 25.85 -70.96 6.14
C THR A 309 26.49 -71.35 7.48
N ILE A 310 26.64 -70.40 8.41
CA ILE A 310 27.11 -70.63 9.78
C ILE A 310 26.10 -71.50 10.55
N GLN A 311 24.80 -71.34 10.35
CA GLN A 311 23.79 -72.21 10.95
C GLN A 311 23.92 -73.64 10.42
N LYS A 312 24.02 -73.84 9.10
CA LYS A 312 24.28 -75.16 8.50
C LYS A 312 25.58 -75.78 9.02
N PHE A 313 26.64 -75.00 9.20
CA PHE A 313 27.88 -75.46 9.84
C PHE A 313 27.71 -75.77 11.32
N ARG A 314 26.90 -75.02 12.08
CA ARG A 314 26.58 -75.31 13.49
C ARG A 314 25.75 -76.59 13.63
N GLU A 315 24.81 -76.83 12.72
CA GLU A 315 23.99 -78.04 12.66
C GLU A 315 24.85 -79.25 12.27
N LEU A 316 25.72 -79.12 11.27
CA LEU A 316 26.69 -80.17 10.91
C LEU A 316 27.71 -80.45 12.02
N VAL A 317 28.26 -79.41 12.66
CA VAL A 317 29.15 -79.57 13.82
C VAL A 317 28.41 -80.15 15.02
N LYS A 318 27.11 -79.89 15.17
CA LYS A 318 26.28 -80.56 16.17
C LYS A 318 26.11 -82.04 15.82
N GLN A 319 25.72 -82.38 14.58
CA GLN A 319 25.61 -83.77 14.12
C GLN A 319 26.92 -84.54 14.32
N LEU A 320 28.06 -84.00 13.86
CA LEU A 320 29.38 -84.60 14.05
C LEU A 320 29.80 -84.68 15.53
N ARG A 321 29.32 -83.78 16.40
CA ARG A 321 29.52 -83.86 17.85
C ARG A 321 28.61 -84.89 18.51
N ASP A 322 27.36 -85.02 18.07
CA ASP A 322 26.41 -85.99 18.59
C ASP A 322 26.84 -87.40 18.14
N GLU A 323 27.27 -87.59 16.89
CA GLU A 323 27.93 -88.80 16.39
C GLU A 323 29.24 -89.10 17.15
N ASN A 324 30.11 -88.11 17.36
CA ASN A 324 31.30 -88.31 18.21
C ASN A 324 30.93 -88.61 19.65
N ALA A 325 29.84 -88.05 20.19
CA ALA A 325 29.37 -88.31 21.54
C ALA A 325 28.76 -89.72 21.64
N ASP A 326 28.10 -90.22 20.62
CA ASP A 326 27.55 -91.58 20.59
C ASP A 326 28.63 -92.63 20.33
N LEU A 327 29.59 -92.36 19.45
CA LEU A 327 30.83 -93.15 19.32
C LEU A 327 31.65 -93.11 20.62
N ARG A 328 31.69 -91.99 21.35
CA ARG A 328 32.30 -91.89 22.69
C ARG A 328 31.46 -92.55 23.78
N LYS A 329 30.13 -92.63 23.69
CA LYS A 329 29.30 -93.44 24.62
C LYS A 329 29.51 -94.94 24.38
N GLN A 330 29.66 -95.35 23.12
CA GLN A 330 30.02 -96.72 22.74
C GLN A 330 31.47 -97.07 23.14
N GLY A 331 32.41 -96.11 23.07
CA GLY A 331 33.79 -96.28 23.53
C GLY A 331 33.97 -96.18 25.05
N ASN A 332 33.23 -95.30 25.72
CA ASN A 332 33.37 -95.02 27.15
C ASN A 332 32.21 -95.61 27.97
N LEU A 333 32.26 -96.94 28.11
CA LEU A 333 31.91 -97.59 29.38
C LEU A 333 32.90 -97.24 30.51
N ALA A 334 33.86 -96.34 30.25
CA ALA A 334 34.86 -95.82 31.17
C ALA A 334 34.62 -94.33 31.51
N GLN A 335 34.12 -94.11 32.73
CA GLN A 335 34.38 -92.96 33.61
C GLN A 335 34.10 -91.52 33.14
N THR A 336 33.07 -90.95 33.76
CA THR A 336 33.15 -89.71 34.57
C THR A 336 33.66 -88.42 33.91
N GLN A 337 32.73 -87.60 33.39
CA GLN A 337 32.79 -86.14 33.48
C GLN A 337 31.42 -85.52 33.18
N SER A 338 30.81 -84.85 34.17
CA SER A 338 29.46 -84.24 34.01
C SER A 338 29.28 -82.89 34.72
N GLN A 339 30.33 -82.36 35.36
CA GLN A 339 30.24 -81.14 36.18
C GLN A 339 31.04 -79.96 35.59
N GLU A 340 32.27 -80.16 35.11
CA GLU A 340 33.13 -79.05 34.65
C GLU A 340 32.55 -78.30 33.43
N GLN A 341 32.01 -79.02 32.45
CA GLN A 341 31.37 -78.42 31.27
C GLN A 341 30.09 -77.62 31.58
N GLN A 342 29.47 -77.80 32.76
CA GLN A 342 28.36 -76.95 33.19
C GLN A 342 28.86 -75.63 33.78
N VAL A 343 29.96 -75.66 34.55
CA VAL A 343 30.52 -74.47 35.21
C VAL A 343 31.03 -73.45 34.19
N GLU A 344 31.84 -73.86 33.21
CA GLU A 344 32.33 -72.93 32.17
C GLU A 344 31.19 -72.34 31.32
N ASN A 345 30.15 -73.12 31.02
CA ASN A 345 28.97 -72.64 30.29
C ASN A 345 28.13 -71.66 31.11
N ILE A 346 28.08 -71.82 32.44
CA ILE A 346 27.44 -70.86 33.34
C ILE A 346 28.29 -69.59 33.42
N GLU A 347 29.60 -69.68 33.59
CA GLU A 347 30.48 -68.51 33.69
C GLU A 347 30.54 -67.71 32.37
N PHE A 348 30.57 -68.38 31.21
CA PHE A 348 30.49 -67.69 29.92
C PHE A 348 29.14 -66.97 29.73
N LYS A 349 28.02 -67.60 30.10
CA LYS A 349 26.70 -66.96 30.08
C LYS A 349 26.61 -65.81 31.07
N MET A 350 27.24 -65.93 32.24
CA MET A 350 27.31 -64.89 33.26
C MET A 350 28.10 -63.69 32.73
N ARG A 351 29.32 -63.88 32.22
CA ARG A 351 30.13 -62.80 31.62
C ARG A 351 29.48 -62.19 30.37
N PHE A 352 28.74 -62.96 29.57
CA PHE A 352 27.96 -62.42 28.46
C PHE A 352 26.75 -61.60 28.94
N ALA A 353 26.04 -62.05 29.98
CA ALA A 353 24.96 -61.30 30.61
C ALA A 353 25.48 -60.02 31.30
N GLU A 354 26.63 -60.07 31.97
CA GLU A 354 27.34 -58.92 32.55
C GLU A 354 27.73 -57.92 31.45
N SER A 355 28.38 -58.37 30.38
CA SER A 355 28.77 -57.51 29.25
C SER A 355 27.55 -56.88 28.56
N LYS A 356 26.45 -57.63 28.39
CA LYS A 356 25.18 -57.11 27.87
C LYS A 356 24.50 -56.14 28.85
N ALA A 357 24.58 -56.40 30.16
CA ALA A 357 24.05 -55.51 31.19
C ALA A 357 24.86 -54.21 31.28
N VAL A 358 26.19 -54.26 31.13
CA VAL A 358 27.05 -53.07 31.03
C VAL A 358 26.75 -52.29 29.74
N ALA A 359 26.58 -52.97 28.60
CA ALA A 359 26.20 -52.32 27.34
C ALA A 359 24.83 -51.61 27.47
N HIS A 360 23.81 -52.28 28.02
CA HIS A 360 22.51 -51.65 28.28
C HIS A 360 22.57 -50.59 29.38
N ALA A 361 23.44 -50.69 30.39
CA ALA A 361 23.62 -49.63 31.39
C ALA A 361 24.21 -48.37 30.76
N VAL A 362 25.23 -48.51 29.90
CA VAL A 362 25.79 -47.40 29.11
C VAL A 362 24.73 -46.82 28.16
N GLU A 363 23.95 -47.67 27.49
CA GLU A 363 22.84 -47.23 26.63
C GLU A 363 21.75 -46.48 27.41
N MET A 364 21.36 -46.96 28.59
CA MET A 364 20.42 -46.27 29.47
C MET A 364 21.00 -44.96 30.02
N ASP A 365 22.31 -44.88 30.24
CA ASP A 365 22.98 -43.64 30.67
C ASP A 365 23.11 -42.61 29.56
N LEU A 366 23.34 -43.03 28.31
CA LEU A 366 23.25 -42.16 27.13
C LEU A 366 21.82 -41.64 26.95
N ARG A 367 20.80 -42.53 26.96
CA ARG A 367 19.38 -42.13 26.90
C ARG A 367 18.98 -41.23 28.08
N ARG A 368 19.54 -41.46 29.28
CA ARG A 368 19.34 -40.60 30.48
C ARG A 368 19.97 -39.23 30.31
N LEU A 369 21.15 -39.14 29.70
CA LEU A 369 21.80 -37.88 29.35
C LEU A 369 20.98 -37.12 28.29
N GLU A 370 20.58 -37.78 27.21
CA GLU A 370 19.72 -37.22 26.15
C GLU A 370 18.41 -36.68 26.71
N ILE A 371 17.66 -37.48 27.49
CA ILE A 371 16.42 -37.05 28.16
C ILE A 371 16.66 -35.86 29.10
N THR A 372 17.84 -35.77 29.72
CA THR A 372 18.20 -34.62 30.57
C THR A 372 18.50 -33.38 29.73
N GLN A 373 19.23 -33.52 28.62
CA GLN A 373 19.48 -32.42 27.67
C GLN A 373 18.18 -31.92 27.04
N PHE A 374 17.30 -32.81 26.56
CA PHE A 374 15.99 -32.42 26.03
C PHE A 374 15.12 -31.73 27.08
N LYS A 375 15.12 -32.17 28.34
CA LYS A 375 14.42 -31.47 29.45
C LYS A 375 14.98 -30.07 29.70
N ILE A 376 16.31 -29.89 29.62
CA ILE A 376 16.95 -28.58 29.76
C ILE A 376 16.62 -27.70 28.54
N GLN A 377 16.72 -28.24 27.32
CA GLN A 377 16.39 -27.57 26.07
C GLN A 377 14.94 -27.09 26.05
N ILE A 378 13.97 -27.96 26.38
CA ILE A 378 12.55 -27.59 26.52
C ILE A 378 12.39 -26.47 27.57
N LYS A 379 13.01 -26.62 28.76
CA LYS A 379 12.95 -25.59 29.81
C LYS A 379 13.60 -24.26 29.42
N LEU A 380 14.53 -24.25 28.46
CA LEU A 380 15.10 -23.03 27.87
C LEU A 380 14.18 -22.45 26.78
N LEU A 381 13.68 -23.28 25.86
CA LEU A 381 12.72 -22.88 24.82
C LEU A 381 11.44 -22.28 25.43
N SER A 382 10.92 -22.86 26.52
CA SER A 382 9.79 -22.34 27.29
C SER A 382 9.98 -20.90 27.80
N LYS A 383 11.21 -20.39 27.91
CA LYS A 383 11.45 -18.98 28.31
C LYS A 383 11.24 -17.98 27.18
N PHE A 384 11.25 -18.43 25.93
CA PHE A 384 11.01 -17.60 24.74
C PHE A 384 9.52 -17.58 24.34
N LEU A 385 8.68 -18.42 24.96
CA LEU A 385 7.24 -18.46 24.72
C LEU A 385 6.51 -17.36 25.53
N PRO A 386 5.51 -16.67 24.96
CA PRO A 386 4.73 -15.66 25.68
C PRO A 386 4.00 -16.22 26.90
N GLN A 387 3.75 -15.39 27.92
CA GLN A 387 3.02 -15.83 29.12
C GLN A 387 1.59 -16.34 28.84
N SER A 388 0.96 -15.90 27.74
CA SER A 388 -0.35 -16.41 27.29
C SER A 388 -0.34 -17.91 26.99
N PHE A 389 0.81 -18.49 26.60
CA PHE A 389 0.98 -19.93 26.38
C PHE A 389 0.80 -20.74 27.67
N PHE A 390 1.12 -20.15 28.83
CA PHE A 390 1.10 -20.79 30.16
C PHE A 390 -0.13 -20.42 31.01
N MET A 391 -1.14 -19.78 30.42
CA MET A 391 -2.42 -19.57 31.10
C MET A 391 -3.12 -20.93 31.33
N PRO A 392 -3.88 -21.11 32.43
CA PRO A 392 -4.62 -22.35 32.66
C PRO A 392 -5.60 -22.66 31.52
N GLY A 393 -5.48 -23.86 30.93
CA GLY A 393 -6.25 -24.22 29.72
C GLY A 393 -5.78 -23.53 28.43
N GLY A 394 -4.61 -22.89 28.47
CA GLY A 394 -3.91 -22.38 27.30
C GLY A 394 -3.14 -23.46 26.55
N ASP A 395 -2.35 -23.00 25.58
CA ASP A 395 -1.68 -23.85 24.59
C ASP A 395 -0.68 -24.85 25.21
N HIS A 396 -0.05 -24.51 26.35
CA HIS A 396 0.76 -25.44 27.12
C HIS A 396 -0.05 -26.66 27.59
N ASP A 397 -1.19 -26.42 28.24
CA ASP A 397 -1.98 -27.48 28.87
C ASP A 397 -2.66 -28.35 27.80
N ALA A 398 -2.98 -27.77 26.64
CA ALA A 398 -3.49 -28.51 25.49
C ALA A 398 -2.48 -29.55 24.97
N ILE A 399 -1.20 -29.16 24.84
CA ILE A 399 -0.11 -30.09 24.53
C ILE A 399 0.07 -31.13 25.66
N GLN A 400 -0.10 -30.75 26.92
CA GLN A 400 -0.02 -31.71 28.03
C GLN A 400 -1.17 -32.73 28.05
N VAL A 401 -2.38 -32.39 27.59
CA VAL A 401 -3.48 -33.36 27.42
C VAL A 401 -3.13 -34.39 26.36
N LEU A 402 -2.70 -33.96 25.18
CA LEU A 402 -2.30 -34.88 24.10
C LEU A 402 -1.18 -35.83 24.55
N LEU A 403 -0.15 -35.29 25.23
CA LEU A 403 0.93 -36.09 25.79
C LEU A 403 0.51 -36.95 27.00
N PHE A 404 -0.54 -36.59 27.73
CA PHE A 404 -1.09 -37.38 28.83
C PHE A 404 -1.77 -38.64 28.30
N VAL A 405 -2.56 -38.54 27.23
CA VAL A 405 -3.31 -39.66 26.64
C VAL A 405 -2.36 -40.79 26.23
N VAL A 406 -1.34 -40.48 25.43
CA VAL A 406 -0.32 -41.46 25.00
C VAL A 406 0.46 -42.01 26.19
N ARG A 407 0.90 -41.13 27.10
CA ARG A 407 1.74 -41.53 28.24
C ARG A 407 1.01 -42.41 29.24
N VAL A 408 -0.29 -42.22 29.47
CA VAL A 408 -1.08 -43.12 30.34
C VAL A 408 -1.32 -44.46 29.65
N SER A 409 -1.57 -44.48 28.34
CA SER A 409 -1.66 -45.75 27.58
C SER A 409 -0.37 -46.58 27.70
N GLU A 410 0.79 -45.96 27.45
CA GLU A 410 2.10 -46.61 27.59
C GLU A 410 2.41 -47.06 29.03
N LYS A 411 2.01 -46.27 30.03
CA LYS A 411 2.10 -46.66 31.45
C LYS A 411 1.26 -47.91 31.73
N CYS A 412 0.04 -47.98 31.19
CA CYS A 412 -0.79 -49.18 31.26
C CYS A 412 -0.15 -50.38 30.54
N ASP A 413 0.40 -50.21 29.34
CA ASP A 413 1.09 -51.28 28.60
C ASP A 413 2.31 -51.83 29.33
N ILE A 414 3.08 -50.97 30.01
CA ILE A 414 4.22 -51.39 30.82
C ILE A 414 3.76 -52.24 32.02
N ILE A 415 2.72 -51.81 32.75
CA ILE A 415 2.18 -52.59 33.86
C ILE A 415 1.62 -53.93 33.36
N SER A 416 0.79 -53.92 32.30
CA SER A 416 0.18 -55.11 31.71
C SER A 416 1.22 -56.13 31.25
N ARG A 417 2.28 -55.70 30.54
CA ARG A 417 3.35 -56.60 30.08
C ARG A 417 4.14 -57.20 31.25
N GLN A 418 4.50 -56.39 32.25
CA GLN A 418 5.26 -56.88 33.41
C GLN A 418 4.41 -57.77 34.35
N MET A 419 3.10 -57.52 34.45
CA MET A 419 2.17 -58.41 35.16
C MET A 419 2.02 -59.77 34.44
N LEU A 420 1.93 -59.79 33.11
CA LEU A 420 1.88 -61.04 32.33
C LEU A 420 3.20 -61.82 32.36
N GLU A 421 4.34 -61.13 32.48
CA GLU A 421 5.66 -61.74 32.65
C GLU A 421 5.85 -62.32 34.07
N LYS A 422 5.37 -61.62 35.11
CA LYS A 422 5.40 -62.08 36.51
C LYS A 422 4.39 -63.19 36.80
N PHE A 423 3.19 -63.10 36.23
CA PHE A 423 2.06 -64.01 36.47
C PHE A 423 1.45 -64.49 35.13
N PRO A 424 2.03 -65.53 34.50
CA PRO A 424 1.49 -66.10 33.28
C PRO A 424 0.05 -66.62 33.46
N ILE A 425 -0.83 -66.26 32.53
CA ILE A 425 -2.20 -66.78 32.48
C ILE A 425 -2.14 -68.26 32.05
N MET A 426 -2.76 -69.15 32.83
CA MET A 426 -2.92 -70.57 32.45
C MET A 426 -4.12 -70.73 31.52
N GLU A 427 -4.00 -71.62 30.53
CA GLU A 427 -5.01 -71.85 29.50
C GLU A 427 -6.33 -72.44 30.07
N ASP A 428 -7.44 -72.02 29.46
CA ASP A 428 -8.82 -72.13 29.97
C ASP A 428 -9.21 -73.53 30.50
N GLU A 429 -8.76 -74.61 29.86
CA GLU A 429 -9.14 -76.00 30.22
C GLU A 429 -8.63 -76.45 31.60
N LYS A 430 -7.62 -75.80 32.18
CA LYS A 430 -7.04 -76.18 33.48
C LYS A 430 -7.63 -75.43 34.67
N LEU A 431 -8.28 -74.29 34.43
CA LEU A 431 -8.89 -73.45 35.48
C LEU A 431 -10.14 -74.08 36.11
N SER A 432 -10.94 -74.78 35.30
CA SER A 432 -12.14 -75.47 35.77
C SER A 432 -11.83 -76.78 36.51
N ALA A 433 -10.88 -77.57 35.99
CA ALA A 433 -10.63 -78.94 36.42
C ALA A 433 -9.76 -79.10 37.69
N SER A 434 -8.99 -78.08 38.09
CA SER A 434 -7.89 -78.26 39.06
C SER A 434 -8.24 -78.03 40.55
N VAL A 435 -9.45 -77.61 40.90
CA VAL A 435 -9.75 -77.10 42.27
C VAL A 435 -11.12 -77.57 42.76
N GLY A 436 -11.14 -78.29 43.89
CA GLY A 436 -12.34 -78.73 44.59
C GLY A 436 -12.95 -77.66 45.50
N SER A 437 -14.14 -77.93 46.03
CA SER A 437 -14.91 -76.97 46.85
C SER A 437 -14.20 -76.58 48.17
N ASP A 438 -13.33 -77.45 48.67
CA ASP A 438 -12.63 -77.33 49.96
C ASP A 438 -11.45 -76.33 49.93
N ASP A 439 -10.97 -75.97 48.73
CA ASP A 439 -9.67 -75.33 48.50
C ASP A 439 -9.74 -73.81 48.23
N ILE A 440 -10.92 -73.21 48.39
CA ILE A 440 -11.17 -71.77 48.11
C ILE A 440 -10.85 -70.91 49.34
N ILE A 441 -11.26 -71.39 50.51
CA ILE A 441 -11.19 -70.68 51.80
C ILE A 441 -9.84 -70.93 52.49
N LYS A 442 -9.25 -72.11 52.29
CA LYS A 442 -7.89 -72.44 52.74
C LYS A 442 -6.86 -71.59 51.97
N LYS A 443 -5.70 -71.33 52.58
CA LYS A 443 -4.65 -70.46 51.98
C LYS A 443 -3.99 -71.04 50.72
N THR A 444 -4.31 -72.29 50.35
CA THR A 444 -3.57 -73.11 49.39
C THR A 444 -3.62 -72.65 47.92
N ASN A 445 -4.61 -71.83 47.53
CA ASN A 445 -4.79 -71.34 46.15
C ASN A 445 -4.45 -69.85 45.99
N GLU A 446 -3.25 -69.45 46.40
CA GLU A 446 -2.66 -68.15 46.03
C GLU A 446 -2.70 -67.95 44.50
N ILE A 447 -2.39 -69.00 43.72
CA ILE A 447 -2.41 -69.00 42.25
C ILE A 447 -3.74 -68.49 41.66
N GLN A 448 -4.90 -68.89 42.23
CA GLN A 448 -6.20 -68.47 41.70
C GLN A 448 -6.55 -67.02 42.07
N ARG A 449 -6.16 -66.56 43.27
CA ARG A 449 -6.35 -65.16 43.67
C ARG A 449 -5.40 -64.25 42.87
N GLN A 450 -4.14 -64.64 42.68
CA GLN A 450 -3.20 -64.00 41.75
C GLN A 450 -3.76 -63.89 40.33
N GLN A 451 -4.34 -64.95 39.77
CA GLN A 451 -4.91 -64.90 38.42
C GLN A 451 -6.15 -64.01 38.36
N SER A 452 -7.06 -64.09 39.33
CA SER A 452 -8.22 -63.20 39.40
C SER A 452 -7.83 -61.72 39.56
N PHE A 453 -6.83 -61.41 40.39
CA PHE A 453 -6.25 -60.07 40.52
C PHE A 453 -5.60 -59.60 39.22
N THR A 454 -4.75 -60.43 38.61
CA THR A 454 -4.00 -60.10 37.39
C THR A 454 -4.93 -59.85 36.21
N LEU A 455 -5.96 -60.69 36.03
CA LEU A 455 -6.97 -60.50 34.98
C LEU A 455 -7.82 -59.25 35.24
N ARG A 456 -8.25 -58.98 36.48
CA ARG A 456 -9.00 -57.76 36.85
C ARG A 456 -8.17 -56.49 36.62
N LEU A 457 -6.89 -56.52 36.98
CA LEU A 457 -5.95 -55.42 36.73
C LEU A 457 -5.74 -55.21 35.23
N LEU A 458 -5.47 -56.26 34.47
CA LEU A 458 -5.31 -56.22 33.01
C LEU A 458 -6.55 -55.63 32.33
N PHE A 459 -7.75 -56.09 32.71
CA PHE A 459 -9.02 -55.55 32.22
C PHE A 459 -9.17 -54.06 32.52
N LEU A 460 -8.90 -53.61 33.75
CA LEU A 460 -8.99 -52.18 34.11
C LEU A 460 -7.97 -51.33 33.33
N LEU A 461 -6.76 -51.84 33.11
CA LEU A 461 -5.73 -51.16 32.30
C LEU A 461 -6.13 -51.09 30.82
N SER A 462 -6.59 -52.20 30.23
CA SER A 462 -7.12 -52.23 28.85
C SER A 462 -8.37 -51.36 28.67
N SER A 463 -9.19 -51.22 29.71
CA SER A 463 -10.34 -50.29 29.74
C SER A 463 -9.89 -48.83 29.70
N ILE A 464 -8.85 -48.48 30.48
CA ILE A 464 -8.24 -47.14 30.45
C ILE A 464 -7.60 -46.87 29.07
N GLN A 465 -6.88 -47.83 28.49
CA GLN A 465 -6.31 -47.71 27.14
C GLN A 465 -7.41 -47.52 26.08
N THR A 466 -8.49 -48.31 26.15
CA THR A 466 -9.63 -48.24 25.21
C THR A 466 -10.35 -46.91 25.23
N ILE A 467 -10.59 -46.33 26.42
CA ILE A 467 -11.20 -44.99 26.48
C ILE A 467 -10.20 -43.93 26.01
N LEU A 468 -8.91 -44.03 26.35
CA LEU A 468 -7.87 -43.09 25.90
C LEU A 468 -7.59 -43.14 24.38
N SER A 469 -7.79 -44.29 23.72
CA SER A 469 -7.82 -44.38 22.26
C SER A 469 -8.94 -43.50 21.69
N GLN A 470 -10.14 -43.55 22.28
CA GLN A 470 -11.26 -42.70 21.87
C GLN A 470 -11.02 -41.21 22.18
N TYR A 471 -10.34 -40.87 23.28
CA TYR A 471 -9.84 -39.50 23.46
C TYR A 471 -8.91 -39.08 22.31
N THR A 472 -8.01 -39.96 21.85
CA THR A 472 -7.08 -39.64 20.75
C THR A 472 -7.83 -39.28 19.46
N ASP A 473 -8.86 -40.04 19.11
CA ASP A 473 -9.60 -39.81 17.86
C ASP A 473 -10.58 -38.63 17.96
N SER A 474 -11.22 -38.42 19.11
CA SER A 474 -12.07 -37.26 19.34
C SER A 474 -11.27 -35.96 19.50
N LEU A 475 -10.05 -35.98 20.07
CA LEU A 475 -9.18 -34.79 20.15
C LEU A 475 -8.67 -34.36 18.76
N LYS A 476 -8.38 -35.30 17.86
CA LYS A 476 -8.02 -35.01 16.45
C LYS A 476 -9.18 -34.42 15.62
N SER A 477 -10.42 -34.51 16.08
CA SER A 477 -11.62 -34.16 15.29
C SER A 477 -12.50 -33.06 15.91
N CYS A 478 -12.25 -32.70 17.16
CA CYS A 478 -13.01 -31.67 17.90
C CYS A 478 -12.75 -30.23 17.41
N SER A 479 -13.54 -29.27 17.90
CA SER A 479 -13.25 -27.84 17.68
C SER A 479 -12.12 -27.35 18.59
N ILE A 480 -11.40 -26.31 18.17
CA ILE A 480 -10.34 -25.66 18.96
C ILE A 480 -10.86 -25.19 20.33
N GLU A 481 -12.11 -24.72 20.40
CA GLU A 481 -12.76 -24.32 21.67
C GLU A 481 -12.97 -25.51 22.62
N LEU A 482 -13.39 -26.67 22.09
CA LEU A 482 -13.56 -27.89 22.88
C LEU A 482 -12.20 -28.46 23.31
N TYR A 483 -11.19 -28.39 22.44
CA TYR A 483 -9.80 -28.78 22.73
C TYR A 483 -9.22 -27.97 23.90
N LEU A 484 -9.37 -26.64 23.87
CA LEU A 484 -8.91 -25.75 24.96
C LEU A 484 -9.77 -25.91 26.24
N LYS A 485 -11.06 -26.22 26.11
CA LYS A 485 -11.89 -26.59 27.27
C LYS A 485 -11.35 -27.83 27.98
N ILE A 486 -10.98 -28.87 27.23
CA ILE A 486 -10.41 -30.10 27.79
C ILE A 486 -8.98 -29.85 28.32
N ALA A 487 -8.20 -28.98 27.68
CA ALA A 487 -6.92 -28.50 28.19
C ALA A 487 -7.02 -27.94 29.62
N SER A 488 -8.08 -27.15 29.91
CA SER A 488 -8.29 -26.60 31.25
C SER A 488 -8.48 -27.65 32.37
N LEU A 489 -8.86 -28.89 32.00
CA LEU A 489 -9.06 -30.02 32.91
C LEU A 489 -7.79 -30.87 33.10
N TYR A 490 -6.67 -30.50 32.46
CA TYR A 490 -5.38 -31.17 32.64
C TYR A 490 -4.94 -31.35 34.12
N PRO A 491 -5.15 -30.40 35.05
CA PRO A 491 -4.81 -30.59 36.47
C PRO A 491 -5.56 -31.74 37.16
N GLU A 492 -6.80 -32.01 36.74
CA GLU A 492 -7.62 -33.12 37.24
C GLU A 492 -7.15 -34.45 36.63
N LEU A 493 -7.00 -34.50 35.30
CA LEU A 493 -6.43 -35.66 34.58
C LEU A 493 -5.07 -36.08 35.16
N LYS A 494 -4.19 -35.11 35.45
CA LYS A 494 -2.89 -35.32 36.10
C LYS A 494 -2.98 -35.88 37.53
N THR A 495 -4.11 -35.69 38.21
CA THR A 495 -4.33 -36.30 39.53
C THR A 495 -4.70 -37.78 39.39
N HIS A 496 -5.40 -38.17 38.33
CA HIS A 496 -5.62 -39.57 37.97
C HIS A 496 -4.35 -40.24 37.39
N GLU A 497 -3.48 -39.50 36.70
CA GLU A 497 -2.15 -39.99 36.25
C GLU A 497 -1.34 -40.60 37.41
N LYS A 498 -1.37 -39.94 38.58
CA LYS A 498 -0.65 -40.36 39.79
C LYS A 498 -1.11 -41.72 40.34
N VAL A 499 -2.34 -42.14 40.06
CA VAL A 499 -2.83 -43.47 40.48
C VAL A 499 -2.07 -44.56 39.73
N ILE A 500 -1.88 -44.37 38.42
CA ILE A 500 -1.12 -45.29 37.56
C ILE A 500 0.38 -45.24 37.89
N ASP A 501 0.93 -44.05 38.20
CA ASP A 501 2.31 -43.94 38.72
C ASP A 501 2.47 -44.67 40.06
N GLY A 502 1.46 -44.66 40.93
CA GLY A 502 1.41 -45.46 42.16
C GLY A 502 1.48 -46.97 41.88
N CYS A 503 0.77 -47.46 40.87
CA CYS A 503 0.88 -48.85 40.42
C CYS A 503 2.29 -49.18 39.90
N ILE A 504 2.91 -48.28 39.14
CA ILE A 504 4.31 -48.43 38.67
C ILE A 504 5.30 -48.41 39.86
N GLU A 505 5.07 -47.61 40.90
CA GLU A 505 5.89 -47.62 42.11
C GLU A 505 5.73 -48.92 42.92
N LEU A 506 4.51 -49.49 42.99
CA LEU A 506 4.29 -50.78 43.64
C LEU A 506 4.97 -51.92 42.85
N LEU A 507 4.85 -51.92 41.53
CA LEU A 507 5.54 -52.84 40.63
C LEU A 507 7.07 -52.77 40.79
N LYS A 508 7.65 -51.55 40.83
CA LYS A 508 9.10 -51.33 41.08
C LYS A 508 9.57 -51.78 42.47
N LYS A 509 8.67 -51.87 43.44
CA LYS A 509 8.94 -52.36 44.81
C LYS A 509 8.61 -53.85 44.96
N ASP A 510 8.17 -54.50 43.88
CA ASP A 510 7.64 -55.86 43.76
C ASP A 510 6.38 -56.17 44.61
N ARG A 511 5.65 -55.12 45.02
CA ARG A 511 4.45 -55.18 45.89
C ARG A 511 3.15 -54.90 45.15
N LEU A 512 3.08 -55.21 43.86
CA LEU A 512 1.83 -55.20 43.11
C LEU A 512 1.32 -56.65 43.03
N ASP A 513 0.44 -57.00 43.96
CA ASP A 513 -0.11 -58.34 44.21
C ASP A 513 -1.56 -58.25 44.73
N GLU A 514 -2.16 -59.40 45.04
CA GLU A 514 -3.53 -59.56 45.56
C GLU A 514 -3.90 -58.60 46.71
N THR A 515 -2.95 -58.15 47.52
CA THR A 515 -3.19 -57.33 48.70
C THR A 515 -3.47 -55.85 48.37
N VAL A 516 -3.28 -55.45 47.12
CA VAL A 516 -3.46 -54.07 46.65
C VAL A 516 -4.89 -53.84 46.19
N SER A 517 -5.61 -52.91 46.83
CA SER A 517 -6.92 -52.45 46.32
C SER A 517 -6.78 -51.75 44.97
N LEU A 518 -7.59 -52.21 44.00
CA LEU A 518 -7.72 -51.61 42.67
C LEU A 518 -8.77 -50.48 42.60
N ASP A 519 -9.47 -50.20 43.71
CA ASP A 519 -10.62 -49.27 43.75
C ASP A 519 -10.26 -47.84 43.26
N ASN A 520 -8.99 -47.44 43.37
CA ASN A 520 -8.52 -46.14 42.88
C ASN A 520 -8.27 -46.13 41.36
N VAL A 521 -7.87 -47.25 40.77
CA VAL A 521 -7.75 -47.41 39.30
C VAL A 521 -9.15 -47.41 38.68
N GLU A 522 -10.11 -48.07 39.34
CA GLU A 522 -11.52 -48.09 38.93
C GLU A 522 -12.18 -46.70 39.04
N LYS A 523 -11.84 -45.90 40.08
CA LYS A 523 -12.24 -44.47 40.13
C LYS A 523 -11.64 -43.64 38.99
N ALA A 524 -10.40 -43.89 38.60
CA ALA A 524 -9.77 -43.19 37.47
C ALA A 524 -10.44 -43.55 36.14
N LEU A 525 -10.71 -44.84 35.88
CA LEU A 525 -11.48 -45.29 34.73
C LEU A 525 -12.88 -44.65 34.68
N ASN A 526 -13.61 -44.65 35.79
CA ASN A 526 -14.95 -44.04 35.87
C ASN A 526 -14.91 -42.51 35.62
N TYR A 527 -13.88 -41.81 36.09
CA TYR A 527 -13.68 -40.39 35.76
C TYR A 527 -13.43 -40.20 34.25
N PHE A 528 -12.53 -40.97 33.63
CA PHE A 528 -12.24 -40.85 32.19
C PHE A 528 -13.47 -41.14 31.32
N VAL A 529 -14.26 -42.16 31.66
CA VAL A 529 -15.53 -42.50 30.97
C VAL A 529 -16.57 -41.39 31.16
N SER A 530 -16.73 -40.87 32.38
CA SER A 530 -17.67 -39.77 32.65
C SER A 530 -17.32 -38.49 31.89
N LEU A 531 -16.04 -38.13 31.86
CA LEU A 531 -15.54 -36.95 31.15
C LEU A 531 -15.64 -37.11 29.62
N TYR A 532 -15.38 -38.31 29.09
CA TYR A 532 -15.58 -38.60 27.66
C TYR A 532 -17.04 -38.46 27.25
N ASN A 533 -17.96 -39.06 28.02
CA ASN A 533 -19.39 -38.97 27.77
C ASN A 533 -19.94 -37.54 27.90
N LEU A 534 -19.33 -36.70 28.74
CA LEU A 534 -19.77 -35.31 28.96
C LEU A 534 -19.26 -34.34 27.88
N HIS A 535 -18.12 -34.60 27.24
CA HIS A 535 -17.43 -33.64 26.37
C HIS A 535 -16.98 -34.15 24.99
N LEU A 536 -16.91 -35.46 24.75
CA LEU A 536 -16.30 -36.01 23.53
C LEU A 536 -17.19 -36.98 22.72
N ALA A 537 -18.23 -37.56 23.31
CA ALA A 537 -19.06 -38.60 22.67
C ALA A 537 -19.75 -38.15 21.36
N ASP A 538 -20.16 -36.89 21.23
CA ASP A 538 -20.84 -36.34 20.04
C ASP A 538 -19.93 -36.25 18.79
N ASN A 539 -18.63 -36.47 18.92
CA ASN A 539 -17.70 -36.47 17.78
C ASN A 539 -17.77 -37.80 17.02
N LYS A 540 -17.76 -37.72 15.68
CA LYS A 540 -17.70 -38.88 14.77
C LYS A 540 -16.48 -39.76 15.03
N VAL A 541 -16.59 -41.07 14.77
CA VAL A 541 -15.45 -41.97 14.82
C VAL A 541 -14.64 -41.88 13.52
N ASN A 542 -13.45 -41.24 13.58
CA ASN A 542 -12.56 -41.15 12.42
C ASN A 542 -11.94 -42.50 12.01
N ASN A 543 -11.84 -43.49 12.92
CA ASN A 543 -11.33 -44.83 12.60
C ASN A 543 -12.18 -45.94 13.24
N CYS A 544 -13.18 -46.41 12.50
CA CYS A 544 -14.04 -47.53 12.93
C CYS A 544 -13.26 -48.85 13.15
N ARG A 545 -12.13 -49.05 12.47
CA ARG A 545 -11.30 -50.25 12.60
C ARG A 545 -10.63 -50.34 13.97
N ASP A 546 -10.11 -49.22 14.48
CA ASP A 546 -9.50 -49.15 15.81
C ASP A 546 -10.56 -49.25 16.91
N LEU A 547 -11.74 -48.63 16.71
CA LEU A 547 -12.88 -48.81 17.61
C LEU A 547 -13.30 -50.29 17.72
N LEU A 548 -13.37 -51.02 16.60
CA LEU A 548 -13.68 -52.46 16.60
C LEU A 548 -12.54 -53.31 17.21
N SER A 549 -11.28 -52.93 17.01
CA SER A 549 -10.12 -53.58 17.65
C SER A 549 -10.19 -53.47 19.17
N ASN A 550 -10.46 -52.25 19.66
CA ASN A 550 -10.64 -51.96 21.08
C ASN A 550 -11.88 -52.66 21.67
N PHE A 551 -13.01 -52.66 20.95
CA PHE A 551 -14.21 -53.44 21.31
C PHE A 551 -13.88 -54.92 21.51
N VAL A 552 -13.19 -55.56 20.56
CA VAL A 552 -12.77 -56.97 20.66
C VAL A 552 -11.81 -57.19 21.85
N LEU A 553 -10.91 -56.25 22.14
CA LEU A 553 -9.99 -56.33 23.28
C LEU A 553 -10.76 -56.30 24.62
N ILE A 554 -11.73 -55.40 24.77
CA ILE A 554 -12.56 -55.30 25.98
C ILE A 554 -13.52 -56.48 26.12
N MET A 555 -14.13 -56.94 25.03
CA MET A 555 -15.01 -58.11 25.08
C MET A 555 -14.22 -59.37 25.46
N LYS A 556 -13.02 -59.60 24.90
CA LYS A 556 -12.19 -60.74 25.32
C LYS A 556 -11.76 -60.62 26.78
N SER A 557 -11.06 -59.55 27.15
CA SER A 557 -10.51 -59.39 28.52
C SER A 557 -11.61 -59.33 29.59
N GLY A 558 -12.77 -58.73 29.27
CA GLY A 558 -13.93 -58.73 30.14
C GLY A 558 -14.58 -60.10 30.30
N VAL A 559 -14.67 -60.90 29.23
CA VAL A 559 -15.14 -62.30 29.32
C VAL A 559 -14.15 -63.14 30.12
N ASP A 560 -12.85 -63.01 29.89
CA ASP A 560 -11.82 -63.76 30.60
C ASP A 560 -11.90 -63.52 32.13
N VAL A 561 -12.11 -62.27 32.57
CA VAL A 561 -12.39 -61.94 33.99
C VAL A 561 -13.74 -62.51 34.44
N SER A 562 -14.80 -62.28 33.66
CA SER A 562 -16.17 -62.66 34.03
C SER A 562 -16.33 -64.17 34.23
N LEU A 563 -15.65 -64.98 33.42
CA LEU A 563 -15.67 -66.44 33.55
C LEU A 563 -15.00 -66.90 34.85
N VAL A 564 -13.89 -66.28 35.26
CA VAL A 564 -13.25 -66.55 36.56
C VAL A 564 -14.14 -66.11 37.72
N ASP A 565 -14.77 -64.95 37.61
CA ASP A 565 -15.66 -64.42 38.65
C ASP A 565 -16.92 -65.28 38.80
N VAL A 566 -17.57 -65.66 37.70
CA VAL A 566 -18.72 -66.58 37.69
C VAL A 566 -18.33 -67.98 38.17
N ALA A 567 -17.15 -68.50 37.83
CA ALA A 567 -16.66 -69.79 38.31
C ALA A 567 -16.36 -69.79 39.82
N MET A 568 -15.93 -68.66 40.40
CA MET A 568 -15.82 -68.51 41.85
C MET A 568 -17.20 -68.47 42.52
N ILE A 569 -18.15 -67.71 41.97
CA ILE A 569 -19.52 -67.61 42.49
C ILE A 569 -20.23 -68.98 42.46
N ASP A 570 -20.12 -69.75 41.37
CA ASP A 570 -20.70 -71.09 41.21
C ASP A 570 -20.15 -72.11 42.24
N LYS A 571 -18.93 -71.91 42.74
CA LYS A 571 -18.34 -72.77 43.78
C LYS A 571 -18.66 -72.33 45.22
N CYS A 572 -19.13 -71.10 45.43
CA CYS A 572 -19.63 -70.62 46.74
C CYS A 572 -21.13 -70.92 46.97
N LEU A 573 -21.82 -71.46 45.96
CA LEU A 573 -23.22 -71.87 46.02
C LEU A 573 -23.35 -73.35 46.40
N SER A 574 -24.43 -73.68 47.11
CA SER A 574 -24.77 -75.08 47.37
C SER A 574 -25.19 -75.81 46.07
N PRO A 575 -24.93 -77.13 45.92
CA PRO A 575 -25.16 -77.83 44.65
C PRO A 575 -26.63 -77.85 44.19
N ASN A 576 -27.57 -77.65 45.13
CA ASN A 576 -29.01 -77.59 44.91
C ASN A 576 -29.60 -76.16 45.00
N ALA A 577 -28.77 -75.11 44.94
CA ALA A 577 -29.21 -73.73 45.21
C ALA A 577 -30.30 -73.23 44.23
N GLU A 578 -31.34 -72.58 44.76
CA GLU A 578 -32.41 -71.99 43.95
C GLU A 578 -31.89 -70.84 43.09
N GLY A 579 -31.96 -71.00 41.76
CA GLY A 579 -31.55 -70.00 40.78
C GLY A 579 -30.28 -70.32 39.98
N ARG A 580 -29.65 -71.49 40.18
CA ARG A 580 -28.39 -71.88 39.50
C ARG A 580 -28.42 -71.77 37.97
N GLU A 581 -29.59 -71.98 37.37
CA GLU A 581 -29.85 -71.77 35.93
C GLU A 581 -29.38 -70.39 35.43
N ARG A 582 -29.44 -69.35 36.27
CA ARG A 582 -28.93 -68.00 35.93
C ARG A 582 -27.42 -68.00 35.69
N ILE A 583 -26.64 -68.74 36.48
CA ILE A 583 -25.19 -68.85 36.28
C ILE A 583 -24.88 -69.56 34.96
N ASP A 584 -25.65 -70.58 34.60
CA ASP A 584 -25.43 -71.31 33.34
C ASP A 584 -25.89 -70.49 32.12
N MET A 585 -26.93 -69.64 32.25
CA MET A 585 -27.23 -68.59 31.25
C MET A 585 -26.09 -67.56 31.14
N LEU A 586 -25.53 -67.07 32.25
CA LEU A 586 -24.41 -66.13 32.23
C LEU A 586 -23.14 -66.75 31.60
N LYS A 587 -22.81 -68.01 31.91
CA LYS A 587 -21.73 -68.78 31.25
C LYS A 587 -21.98 -68.88 29.73
N THR A 588 -23.22 -69.14 29.33
CA THR A 588 -23.61 -69.25 27.91
C THR A 588 -23.40 -67.92 27.18
N TYR A 589 -23.96 -66.81 27.70
CA TYR A 589 -23.77 -65.48 27.10
C TYR A 589 -22.28 -65.10 27.01
N LEU A 590 -21.48 -65.37 28.05
CA LEU A 590 -20.04 -65.10 28.04
C LEU A 590 -19.30 -65.96 26.99
N GLY A 591 -19.67 -67.23 26.82
CA GLY A 591 -19.14 -68.11 25.78
C GLY A 591 -19.47 -67.62 24.37
N ASP A 592 -20.73 -67.25 24.12
CA ASP A 592 -21.18 -66.70 22.84
C ASP A 592 -20.47 -65.38 22.50
N ILE A 593 -20.33 -64.47 23.48
CA ILE A 593 -19.54 -63.22 23.31
C ILE A 593 -18.08 -63.54 22.99
N GLN A 594 -17.47 -64.55 23.62
CA GLN A 594 -16.10 -64.98 23.31
C GLN A 594 -16.01 -65.53 21.87
N GLU A 595 -16.98 -66.32 21.42
CA GLU A 595 -17.06 -66.84 20.05
C GLU A 595 -17.24 -65.74 19.00
N PHE A 596 -18.19 -64.82 19.20
CA PHE A 596 -18.39 -63.69 18.29
C PHE A 596 -17.15 -62.78 18.26
N SER A 597 -16.51 -62.51 19.41
CA SER A 597 -15.25 -61.77 19.46
C SER A 597 -14.13 -62.48 18.70
N LYS A 598 -14.02 -63.81 18.79
CA LYS A 598 -13.08 -64.64 18.00
C LYS A 598 -13.38 -64.57 16.50
N LYS A 599 -14.66 -64.54 16.09
CA LYS A 599 -15.11 -64.42 14.68
C LYS A 599 -14.78 -63.03 14.12
N ILE A 600 -15.14 -61.95 14.83
CA ILE A 600 -14.84 -60.55 14.49
C ILE A 600 -13.32 -60.35 14.37
N LYS A 601 -12.52 -60.82 15.35
CA LYS A 601 -11.06 -60.65 15.32
C LYS A 601 -10.39 -61.29 14.09
N ARG A 602 -10.86 -62.48 13.68
CA ARG A 602 -10.33 -63.17 12.50
C ARG A 602 -10.57 -62.38 11.21
N ARG A 603 -11.77 -61.78 11.08
CA ARG A 603 -12.10 -60.89 9.95
C ARG A 603 -11.27 -59.61 9.96
N LEU A 604 -11.18 -58.94 11.11
CA LEU A 604 -10.39 -57.71 11.26
C LEU A 604 -8.91 -57.90 10.87
N ILE A 605 -8.34 -59.08 11.12
CA ILE A 605 -6.94 -59.42 10.75
C ILE A 605 -6.81 -59.83 9.27
N ALA A 606 -7.82 -60.47 8.69
CA ALA A 606 -7.78 -60.94 7.30
C ALA A 606 -8.02 -59.82 6.28
N ASP A 607 -8.97 -58.94 6.57
CA ASP A 607 -9.54 -57.99 5.62
C ASP A 607 -8.98 -56.58 5.88
N ASN A 608 -8.21 -56.04 4.92
CA ASN A 608 -7.52 -54.73 5.00
C ASN A 608 -8.38 -53.55 4.51
N ASN A 609 -9.65 -53.78 4.16
CA ASN A 609 -10.55 -52.77 3.61
C ASN A 609 -10.97 -51.74 4.67
N THR A 610 -11.31 -50.52 4.23
CA THR A 610 -11.83 -49.47 5.10
C THR A 610 -13.22 -49.85 5.60
N ILE A 611 -13.32 -50.16 6.89
CA ILE A 611 -14.58 -50.47 7.55
C ILE A 611 -15.30 -49.16 7.87
N ASN A 612 -16.53 -49.01 7.39
CA ASN A 612 -17.42 -47.90 7.73
C ASN A 612 -18.63 -48.44 8.50
N LEU A 613 -18.84 -47.94 9.72
CA LEU A 613 -20.04 -48.26 10.52
C LEU A 613 -21.12 -47.19 10.29
N SER A 614 -22.36 -47.53 10.65
CA SER A 614 -23.41 -46.52 10.84
C SER A 614 -23.16 -45.77 12.15
N PRO A 615 -23.40 -44.45 12.25
CA PRO A 615 -23.24 -43.71 13.51
C PRO A 615 -24.16 -44.20 14.64
N ILE A 616 -25.23 -44.94 14.32
CA ILE A 616 -26.04 -45.66 15.31
C ILE A 616 -25.21 -46.82 15.91
N LEU A 617 -24.62 -47.63 15.05
CA LEU A 617 -23.81 -48.80 15.42
C LEU A 617 -22.46 -48.42 16.05
N GLU A 618 -21.87 -47.28 15.67
CA GLU A 618 -20.72 -46.69 16.39
C GLU A 618 -21.05 -46.44 17.86
N ASN A 619 -22.24 -45.89 18.13
CA ASN A 619 -22.70 -45.60 19.49
C ASN A 619 -23.13 -46.87 20.22
N GLU A 620 -23.77 -47.84 19.57
CA GLU A 620 -24.03 -49.16 20.16
C GLU A 620 -22.73 -49.90 20.53
N VAL A 621 -21.67 -49.79 19.73
CA VAL A 621 -20.33 -50.33 20.03
C VAL A 621 -19.71 -49.63 21.25
N ARG A 622 -19.76 -48.30 21.30
CA ARG A 622 -19.29 -47.49 22.45
C ARG A 622 -20.06 -47.83 23.73
N ASP A 623 -21.39 -47.93 23.64
CA ASP A 623 -22.25 -48.31 24.77
C ASP A 623 -21.98 -49.75 25.22
N CYS A 624 -21.72 -50.69 24.31
CA CYS A 624 -21.36 -52.06 24.68
C CYS A 624 -20.02 -52.13 25.43
N ILE A 625 -19.02 -51.31 25.06
CA ILE A 625 -17.77 -51.18 25.83
C ILE A 625 -18.08 -50.70 27.26
N ILE A 626 -18.91 -49.67 27.41
CA ILE A 626 -19.30 -49.11 28.72
C ILE A 626 -20.17 -50.09 29.53
N GLN A 627 -21.07 -50.84 28.88
CA GLN A 627 -21.86 -51.89 29.50
C GLN A 627 -20.97 -53.04 29.98
N MET A 628 -19.93 -53.42 29.22
CA MET A 628 -18.98 -54.44 29.65
C MET A 628 -18.19 -53.99 30.88
N PHE A 629 -17.73 -52.73 30.93
CA PHE A 629 -17.11 -52.17 32.14
C PHE A 629 -18.03 -52.29 33.37
N LYS A 630 -19.32 -51.94 33.22
CA LYS A 630 -20.32 -52.05 34.30
C LYS A 630 -20.63 -53.49 34.68
N ALA A 631 -20.73 -54.41 33.72
CA ALA A 631 -21.02 -55.83 33.96
C ALA A 631 -19.88 -56.52 34.72
N VAL A 632 -18.62 -56.29 34.32
CA VAL A 632 -17.44 -56.84 35.02
C VAL A 632 -17.25 -56.15 36.38
N GLY A 633 -17.57 -54.85 36.52
CA GLY A 633 -17.64 -54.17 37.82
C GLY A 633 -18.70 -54.75 38.77
N ALA A 634 -19.88 -55.08 38.24
CA ALA A 634 -20.94 -55.72 38.99
C ALA A 634 -20.59 -57.15 39.41
N LEU A 635 -20.06 -57.99 38.51
CA LEU A 635 -19.56 -59.34 38.83
C LEU A 635 -18.47 -59.32 39.91
N TYR A 636 -17.49 -58.41 39.78
CA TYR A 636 -16.45 -58.23 40.82
C TYR A 636 -17.04 -57.84 42.17
N THR A 637 -18.04 -56.95 42.20
CA THR A 637 -18.74 -56.54 43.42
C THR A 637 -19.50 -57.73 44.05
N ILE A 638 -20.25 -58.49 43.24
CA ILE A 638 -20.97 -59.70 43.67
C ILE A 638 -20.00 -60.73 44.26
N ARG A 639 -18.94 -61.06 43.52
CA ARG A 639 -17.88 -61.98 43.95
C ARG A 639 -17.23 -61.52 45.26
N LYS A 640 -16.92 -60.23 45.39
CA LYS A 640 -16.31 -59.66 46.60
C LYS A 640 -17.22 -59.83 47.81
N THR A 641 -18.49 -59.39 47.73
CA THR A 641 -19.45 -59.51 48.83
C THR A 641 -19.70 -60.96 49.24
N ILE A 642 -19.80 -61.89 48.27
CA ILE A 642 -19.94 -63.32 48.55
C ILE A 642 -18.71 -63.88 49.27
N VAL A 643 -17.50 -63.62 48.77
CA VAL A 643 -16.26 -64.11 49.39
C VAL A 643 -16.06 -63.53 50.78
N GLU A 644 -16.30 -62.23 50.97
CA GLU A 644 -16.23 -61.59 52.30
C GLU A 644 -17.23 -62.24 53.27
N ALA A 645 -18.50 -62.41 52.88
CA ALA A 645 -19.51 -63.08 53.70
C ALA A 645 -19.16 -64.55 54.04
N THR A 646 -18.71 -65.34 53.05
CA THR A 646 -18.27 -66.74 53.28
C THR A 646 -17.06 -66.80 54.21
N THR A 647 -16.09 -65.88 54.10
CA THR A 647 -14.92 -65.86 55.01
C THR A 647 -15.29 -65.49 56.45
N VAL A 648 -16.25 -64.58 56.66
CA VAL A 648 -16.74 -64.24 58.00
C VAL A 648 -17.51 -65.41 58.61
N ALA A 649 -18.42 -66.03 57.86
CA ALA A 649 -19.14 -67.24 58.29
C ALA A 649 -18.18 -68.38 58.68
N SER A 650 -17.12 -68.60 57.90
CA SER A 650 -16.08 -69.61 58.16
C SER A 650 -15.17 -69.31 59.36
N THR A 651 -15.32 -68.15 60.01
CA THR A 651 -14.66 -67.84 61.30
C THR A 651 -15.57 -68.00 62.51
N GLU A 652 -16.87 -68.21 62.32
CA GLU A 652 -17.84 -68.43 63.40
C GLU A 652 -18.27 -69.91 63.53
N ALA A 653 -18.09 -70.72 62.48
CA ALA A 653 -18.28 -72.18 62.51
C ALA A 653 -17.23 -72.92 61.65
N ASP A 654 -16.84 -74.12 62.08
CA ASP A 654 -15.91 -75.02 61.34
C ASP A 654 -16.54 -75.66 60.07
N GLU A 655 -17.80 -75.34 59.74
CA GLU A 655 -18.50 -75.82 58.53
C GLU A 655 -18.68 -74.69 57.51
N ILE A 656 -18.42 -75.00 56.23
CA ILE A 656 -18.53 -74.02 55.14
C ILE A 656 -20.01 -73.74 54.84
N ILE A 657 -20.50 -72.57 55.26
CA ILE A 657 -21.85 -72.09 54.91
C ILE A 657 -21.87 -71.68 53.43
N LEU A 658 -22.34 -72.60 52.58
CA LEU A 658 -22.67 -72.33 51.18
C LEU A 658 -24.06 -71.67 51.08
N PHE A 659 -24.22 -70.69 50.19
CA PHE A 659 -25.48 -69.98 50.00
C PHE A 659 -26.58 -70.92 49.46
N GLN A 660 -27.82 -70.75 49.93
CA GLN A 660 -28.94 -71.64 49.62
C GLN A 660 -29.80 -71.15 48.45
N GLY A 661 -29.83 -69.84 48.18
CA GLY A 661 -30.53 -69.32 47.01
C GLY A 661 -30.08 -67.92 46.56
N PHE A 662 -30.28 -67.63 45.27
CA PHE A 662 -29.87 -66.35 44.68
C PHE A 662 -30.59 -65.13 45.29
N GLN A 663 -31.73 -65.33 45.97
CA GLN A 663 -32.47 -64.26 46.64
C GLN A 663 -31.67 -63.63 47.80
N GLU A 664 -30.86 -64.43 48.51
CA GLU A 664 -29.99 -63.95 49.59
C GLU A 664 -28.91 -63.00 49.05
N ILE A 665 -28.38 -63.34 47.87
CA ILE A 665 -27.32 -62.62 47.18
C ILE A 665 -27.87 -61.36 46.50
N ASP A 666 -28.97 -61.45 45.75
CA ASP A 666 -29.66 -60.29 45.15
C ASP A 666 -30.08 -59.26 46.23
N ALA A 667 -30.48 -59.71 47.43
CA ALA A 667 -30.85 -58.83 48.54
C ALA A 667 -29.64 -58.01 49.07
N MET A 668 -28.47 -58.63 49.25
CA MET A 668 -27.25 -57.95 49.69
C MET A 668 -26.72 -56.92 48.68
N ILE A 669 -27.09 -57.02 47.40
CA ILE A 669 -26.43 -56.34 46.27
C ILE A 669 -27.40 -55.37 45.56
N THR A 670 -28.34 -54.81 46.33
CA THR A 670 -29.40 -53.90 45.86
C THR A 670 -28.86 -52.63 45.18
N GLN A 671 -27.64 -52.19 45.50
CA GLN A 671 -27.00 -51.02 44.90
C GLN A 671 -26.51 -51.24 43.46
N THR A 672 -26.36 -52.50 43.03
CA THR A 672 -25.72 -52.86 41.75
C THR A 672 -26.73 -53.43 40.73
N GLY A 673 -28.01 -53.50 41.08
CA GLY A 673 -29.08 -54.03 40.20
C GLY A 673 -29.21 -55.55 40.16
N GLY A 674 -28.43 -56.27 40.99
CA GLY A 674 -28.47 -57.73 41.12
C GLY A 674 -28.08 -58.49 39.85
N PHE A 675 -28.32 -59.81 39.84
CA PHE A 675 -28.04 -60.65 38.66
C PHE A 675 -28.85 -60.24 37.42
N LYS A 676 -30.05 -59.66 37.62
CA LYS A 676 -30.90 -59.18 36.52
C LYS A 676 -30.24 -58.08 35.68
N PHE A 677 -29.40 -57.24 36.28
CA PHE A 677 -28.60 -56.25 35.54
C PHE A 677 -27.57 -56.93 34.62
N LEU A 678 -26.95 -58.01 35.07
CA LEU A 678 -25.99 -58.80 34.27
C LEU A 678 -26.65 -59.53 33.11
N GLU A 679 -27.80 -60.18 33.36
CA GLU A 679 -28.60 -60.87 32.33
C GLU A 679 -28.96 -59.91 31.19
N VAL A 680 -29.47 -58.72 31.51
CA VAL A 680 -29.83 -57.70 30.50
C VAL A 680 -28.59 -57.16 29.77
N SER A 681 -27.52 -56.84 30.50
CA SER A 681 -26.31 -56.25 29.90
C SER A 681 -25.57 -57.21 28.99
N LEU A 682 -25.37 -58.46 29.41
CA LEU A 682 -24.66 -59.46 28.60
C LEU A 682 -25.49 -59.91 27.39
N ASN A 683 -26.82 -60.01 27.51
CA ASN A 683 -27.70 -60.27 26.36
C ASN A 683 -27.68 -59.11 25.34
N GLY A 684 -27.68 -57.85 25.82
CA GLY A 684 -27.51 -56.67 24.96
C GLY A 684 -26.18 -56.68 24.20
N ILE A 685 -25.08 -56.91 24.93
CA ILE A 685 -23.74 -57.06 24.35
C ILE A 685 -23.67 -58.20 23.34
N MET A 686 -24.23 -59.37 23.66
CA MET A 686 -24.27 -60.53 22.78
C MET A 686 -25.04 -60.24 21.49
N SER A 687 -26.15 -59.51 21.56
CA SER A 687 -26.92 -59.08 20.38
C SER A 687 -26.06 -58.21 19.45
N VAL A 688 -25.37 -57.20 19.97
CA VAL A 688 -24.49 -56.33 19.16
C VAL A 688 -23.27 -57.11 18.63
N CYS A 689 -22.67 -58.00 19.43
CA CYS A 689 -21.61 -58.91 18.96
C CYS A 689 -22.07 -59.80 17.81
N SER A 690 -23.30 -60.33 17.87
CA SER A 690 -23.90 -61.16 16.82
C SER A 690 -24.17 -60.34 15.55
N GLN A 691 -24.72 -59.12 15.68
CA GLN A 691 -24.95 -58.21 14.56
C GLN A 691 -23.63 -57.82 13.86
N LEU A 692 -22.61 -57.40 14.61
CA LEU A 692 -21.28 -57.09 14.08
C LEU A 692 -20.63 -58.30 13.42
N SER A 693 -20.66 -59.47 14.07
CA SER A 693 -20.16 -60.72 13.51
C SER A 693 -20.90 -61.13 12.23
N THR A 694 -22.16 -60.74 12.07
CA THR A 694 -22.99 -61.06 10.89
C THR A 694 -22.73 -60.09 9.75
N GLY A 695 -22.74 -58.78 9.98
CA GLY A 695 -22.43 -57.79 8.95
C GLY A 695 -20.99 -57.89 8.42
N LEU A 696 -20.01 -58.20 9.29
CA LEU A 696 -18.63 -58.53 8.87
C LEU A 696 -18.49 -59.89 8.16
N GLN A 697 -19.55 -60.71 8.09
CA GLN A 697 -19.61 -61.91 7.25
C GLN A 697 -20.37 -61.69 5.95
N GLN A 698 -21.26 -60.69 5.89
CA GLN A 698 -22.05 -60.34 4.70
C GLN A 698 -21.37 -59.25 3.85
N GLY A 699 -20.44 -58.49 4.43
CA GLY A 699 -19.71 -57.40 3.76
C GLY A 699 -20.35 -56.01 3.96
N ASP A 700 -21.39 -55.90 4.79
CA ASP A 700 -22.24 -54.71 4.93
C ASP A 700 -21.50 -53.44 5.38
N PHE A 701 -20.31 -53.61 5.99
CA PHE A 701 -19.46 -52.52 6.49
C PHE A 701 -18.26 -52.22 5.58
N GLU A 702 -18.10 -52.94 4.46
CA GLU A 702 -17.06 -52.65 3.47
C GLU A 702 -17.51 -51.50 2.57
N GLY A 703 -16.92 -50.31 2.76
CA GLY A 703 -17.22 -49.17 1.91
C GLY A 703 -16.68 -49.36 0.49
N GLU A 704 -17.51 -49.13 -0.53
CA GLU A 704 -16.99 -48.75 -1.84
C GLU A 704 -16.01 -47.59 -1.66
N VAL A 705 -14.84 -47.64 -2.31
CA VAL A 705 -13.84 -46.56 -2.27
C VAL A 705 -14.27 -45.41 -3.19
N LYS A 706 -15.44 -44.83 -2.88
CA LYS A 706 -15.81 -43.48 -3.27
C LYS A 706 -14.91 -42.53 -2.50
N ARG A 707 -13.79 -42.15 -3.12
CA ARG A 707 -13.02 -40.99 -2.67
C ARG A 707 -13.98 -39.80 -2.58
N SER A 708 -14.22 -39.33 -1.36
CA SER A 708 -14.92 -38.07 -1.11
C SER A 708 -13.94 -36.93 -1.36
N GLU A 709 -13.66 -36.63 -2.63
CA GLU A 709 -12.61 -35.69 -3.07
C GLU A 709 -12.87 -34.21 -2.69
N ASN A 710 -13.77 -33.93 -1.74
CA ASN A 710 -14.33 -32.59 -1.46
C ASN A 710 -14.81 -32.33 -0.01
N VAL A 711 -14.44 -33.12 1.03
CA VAL A 711 -14.96 -32.86 2.41
C VAL A 711 -13.93 -32.96 3.54
N ASP A 712 -13.14 -34.03 3.64
CA ASP A 712 -12.44 -34.37 4.90
C ASP A 712 -10.91 -34.16 4.90
N GLU A 713 -10.28 -33.80 3.76
CA GLU A 713 -8.84 -33.48 3.71
C GLU A 713 -8.52 -32.06 4.28
N ASP A 714 -9.50 -31.15 4.34
CA ASP A 714 -9.31 -29.76 4.82
C ASP A 714 -9.32 -29.62 6.36
N ARG A 715 -9.60 -30.69 7.12
CA ARG A 715 -9.63 -30.66 8.59
C ARG A 715 -8.24 -30.93 9.19
N LEU A 716 -7.42 -29.88 9.20
CA LEU A 716 -6.20 -29.79 10.02
C LEU A 716 -6.46 -30.20 11.47
N ASP A 717 -5.47 -30.88 12.09
CA ASP A 717 -5.50 -31.23 13.51
C ASP A 717 -5.80 -29.98 14.37
N PRO A 718 -6.72 -30.03 15.35
CA PRO A 718 -7.05 -28.87 16.19
C PRO A 718 -5.84 -28.23 16.89
N LEU A 719 -4.78 -29.00 17.20
CA LEU A 719 -3.51 -28.47 17.69
C LEU A 719 -2.74 -27.72 16.59
N GLU A 720 -2.70 -28.23 15.36
CA GLU A 720 -2.03 -27.58 14.23
C GLU A 720 -2.79 -26.32 13.78
N ALA A 721 -4.11 -26.40 13.61
CA ALA A 721 -4.96 -25.25 13.30
C ALA A 721 -4.83 -24.15 14.38
N ARG A 722 -4.69 -24.54 15.66
CA ARG A 722 -4.41 -23.61 16.76
C ARG A 722 -2.99 -23.04 16.69
N ALA A 723 -1.98 -23.84 16.37
CA ALA A 723 -0.60 -23.36 16.20
C ALA A 723 -0.49 -22.36 15.04
N GLN A 724 -1.08 -22.69 13.88
CA GLN A 724 -1.19 -21.82 12.71
C GLN A 724 -1.88 -20.50 13.07
N TYR A 725 -3.02 -20.55 13.78
CA TYR A 725 -3.70 -19.35 14.29
C TYR A 725 -2.79 -18.48 15.18
N VAL A 726 -2.02 -19.08 16.09
CA VAL A 726 -1.11 -18.34 16.98
C VAL A 726 0.06 -17.73 16.19
N THR A 727 0.65 -18.43 15.21
CA THR A 727 1.67 -17.85 14.33
C THR A 727 1.11 -16.71 13.48
N ASP A 728 -0.12 -16.84 12.98
CA ASP A 728 -0.83 -15.82 12.22
C ASP A 728 -1.04 -14.54 13.05
N GLN A 729 -1.49 -14.69 14.30
CA GLN A 729 -1.65 -13.55 15.22
C GLN A 729 -0.30 -12.92 15.57
N SER A 730 0.76 -13.71 15.72
CA SER A 730 2.13 -13.20 15.94
C SER A 730 2.65 -12.39 14.74
N GLY A 731 2.45 -12.89 13.52
CA GLY A 731 2.76 -12.18 12.28
C GLY A 731 1.97 -10.87 12.14
N LYS A 732 0.66 -10.91 12.40
CA LYS A 732 -0.23 -9.73 12.40
C LYS A 732 0.17 -8.71 13.47
N LEU A 733 0.57 -9.15 14.67
CA LEU A 733 1.11 -8.25 15.71
C LEU A 733 2.42 -7.57 15.29
N SER A 734 3.31 -8.28 14.59
CA SER A 734 4.52 -7.68 14.01
C SER A 734 4.18 -6.65 12.93
N GLU A 735 3.24 -6.99 12.03
CA GLU A 735 2.77 -6.09 10.98
C GLU A 735 2.08 -4.84 11.56
N TYR A 736 1.25 -4.99 12.59
CA TYR A 736 0.63 -3.87 13.32
C TYR A 736 1.67 -3.03 14.05
N LYS A 737 2.73 -3.62 14.61
CA LYS A 737 3.83 -2.86 15.24
C LYS A 737 4.55 -1.99 14.20
N ILE A 738 4.90 -2.55 13.04
CA ILE A 738 5.54 -1.80 11.94
C ILE A 738 4.61 -0.68 11.42
N LYS A 739 3.31 -0.95 11.26
CA LYS A 739 2.30 0.06 10.90
C LYS A 739 2.16 1.16 11.95
N LEU A 740 2.24 0.83 13.24
CA LEU A 740 2.17 1.79 14.34
C LEU A 740 3.44 2.66 14.38
N GLU A 741 4.62 2.08 14.22
CA GLU A 741 5.90 2.80 14.14
C GLU A 741 5.96 3.73 12.92
N SER A 742 5.49 3.27 11.76
CA SER A 742 5.30 4.08 10.55
C SER A 742 4.34 5.26 10.80
N LYS A 743 3.21 5.03 11.48
CA LYS A 743 2.25 6.09 11.82
C LYS A 743 2.78 7.04 12.90
N GLU A 744 3.60 6.58 13.83
CA GLU A 744 4.25 7.44 14.82
C GLU A 744 5.33 8.32 14.17
N ASN A 745 6.04 7.81 13.17
CA ASN A 745 6.93 8.60 12.32
C ASN A 745 6.17 9.65 11.51
N GLU A 746 5.08 9.30 10.82
CA GLU A 746 4.19 10.28 10.15
C GLU A 746 3.69 11.36 11.13
N ILE A 747 3.25 10.97 12.33
CA ILE A 747 2.83 11.90 13.38
C ILE A 747 3.98 12.82 13.81
N ASN A 748 5.21 12.31 13.89
CA ASN A 748 6.39 13.10 14.26
C ASN A 748 6.86 14.04 13.13
N GLU A 749 6.69 13.67 11.87
CA GLU A 749 6.88 14.55 10.71
C GLU A 749 5.80 15.63 10.64
N LEU A 750 4.53 15.28 10.85
CA LEU A 750 3.44 16.25 10.95
C LEU A 750 3.65 17.24 12.12
N LYS A 751 4.17 16.78 13.27
CA LYS A 751 4.60 17.66 14.38
C LYS A 751 5.75 18.61 13.97
N LYS A 752 6.73 18.15 13.20
CA LYS A 752 7.82 19.00 12.66
C LYS A 752 7.27 20.03 11.67
N ALA A 753 6.47 19.61 10.70
CA ALA A 753 5.84 20.48 9.72
C ALA A 753 4.91 21.53 10.36
N LEU A 754 4.14 21.13 11.39
CA LEU A 754 3.32 22.05 12.18
C LEU A 754 4.16 23.09 12.93
N LYS A 755 5.29 22.70 13.54
CA LYS A 755 6.23 23.65 14.17
C LYS A 755 6.81 24.64 13.16
N LEU A 756 7.21 24.18 11.97
CA LEU A 756 7.68 25.05 10.89
C LEU A 756 6.60 26.04 10.46
N LYS A 757 5.36 25.58 10.23
CA LYS A 757 4.23 26.45 9.86
C LYS A 757 3.83 27.44 10.97
N ILE A 758 3.96 27.07 12.25
CA ILE A 758 3.82 28.02 13.38
C ILE A 758 4.94 29.08 13.33
N SER A 759 6.18 28.69 13.05
CA SER A 759 7.31 29.63 12.89
C SER A 759 7.07 30.60 11.73
N GLU A 760 6.74 30.09 10.54
CA GLU A 760 6.39 30.89 9.36
C GLU A 760 5.22 31.86 9.65
N THR A 761 4.17 31.39 10.34
CA THR A 761 3.01 32.23 10.69
C THR A 761 3.41 33.33 11.67
N SER A 762 4.29 33.03 12.65
CA SER A 762 4.79 34.04 13.58
C SER A 762 5.68 35.09 12.89
N GLU A 763 6.50 34.68 11.92
CA GLU A 763 7.32 35.61 11.14
C GLU A 763 6.45 36.49 10.23
N MET A 764 5.46 35.90 9.56
CA MET A 764 4.49 36.64 8.74
C MET A 764 3.63 37.60 9.57
N GLN A 765 3.31 37.24 10.83
CA GLN A 765 2.66 38.14 11.77
C GLN A 765 3.57 39.31 12.18
N ILE A 766 4.87 39.07 12.45
CA ILE A 766 5.84 40.15 12.71
C ILE A 766 6.01 41.06 11.50
N ARG A 767 6.10 40.50 10.28
CA ARG A 767 6.16 41.26 9.01
C ARG A 767 4.90 42.11 8.82
N LYS A 768 3.72 41.57 9.14
CA LYS A 768 2.43 42.29 9.14
C LYS A 768 2.45 43.44 10.15
N ASP A 769 2.80 43.19 11.40
CA ASP A 769 2.80 44.20 12.46
C ASP A 769 3.80 45.34 12.18
N LEU A 770 4.92 45.04 11.51
CA LEU A 770 5.86 46.04 10.99
C LEU A 770 5.24 46.86 9.85
N ALA A 771 4.52 46.23 8.92
CA ALA A 771 3.84 46.90 7.82
C ALA A 771 2.68 47.78 8.32
N GLU A 772 1.89 47.32 9.29
CA GLU A 772 0.82 48.11 9.91
C GLU A 772 1.40 49.30 10.69
N LYS A 773 2.52 49.14 11.42
CA LYS A 773 3.23 50.28 12.04
C LYS A 773 3.74 51.29 11.01
N LYS A 774 4.33 50.83 9.90
CA LYS A 774 4.77 51.71 8.81
C LYS A 774 3.58 52.47 8.20
N LEU A 775 2.48 51.77 7.91
CA LEU A 775 1.26 52.38 7.36
C LEU A 775 0.65 53.40 8.33
N LEU A 776 0.55 53.09 9.62
CA LEU A 776 0.09 54.05 10.64
C LEU A 776 0.99 55.30 10.71
N SER A 777 2.31 55.15 10.59
CA SER A 777 3.23 56.29 10.56
C SER A 777 3.09 57.14 9.29
N ALA A 778 2.86 56.50 8.13
CA ALA A 778 2.60 57.19 6.87
C ALA A 778 1.24 57.91 6.88
N THR A 779 0.19 57.28 7.39
CA THR A 779 -1.13 57.91 7.61
C THR A 779 -1.03 59.09 8.57
N LYS A 780 -0.25 58.99 9.66
CA LYS A 780 -0.03 60.13 10.58
C LYS A 780 0.67 61.29 9.87
N SER A 781 1.76 61.03 9.15
CA SER A 781 2.47 62.06 8.38
C SER A 781 1.60 62.67 7.26
N SER A 782 0.75 61.87 6.62
CA SER A 782 -0.23 62.34 5.64
C SER A 782 -1.26 63.27 6.28
N ASN A 783 -1.84 62.87 7.43
CA ASN A 783 -2.78 63.70 8.17
C ASN A 783 -2.14 65.00 8.69
N GLU A 784 -0.88 64.97 9.09
CA GLU A 784 -0.11 66.18 9.46
C GLU A 784 0.11 67.11 8.26
N LYS A 785 0.37 66.58 7.05
CA LYS A 785 0.46 67.36 5.82
C LYS A 785 -0.90 67.95 5.40
N VAL A 786 -1.96 67.14 5.44
CA VAL A 786 -3.34 67.60 5.15
C VAL A 786 -3.76 68.68 6.16
N GLY A 787 -3.40 68.55 7.44
CA GLY A 787 -3.66 69.58 8.45
C GLY A 787 -2.96 70.91 8.16
N LYS A 788 -1.73 70.89 7.64
CA LYS A 788 -1.02 72.12 7.19
C LYS A 788 -1.68 72.73 5.97
N LEU A 789 -1.94 71.94 4.93
CA LEU A 789 -2.61 72.40 3.70
C LEU A 789 -4.02 72.95 4.00
N GLN A 790 -4.73 72.39 4.97
CA GLN A 790 -6.04 72.90 5.42
C GLN A 790 -5.91 74.26 6.12
N ALA A 791 -4.89 74.44 6.98
CA ALA A 791 -4.62 75.73 7.62
C ALA A 791 -4.22 76.81 6.60
N GLU A 792 -3.33 76.48 5.65
CA GLU A 792 -2.93 77.35 4.54
C GLU A 792 -4.14 77.74 3.66
N LEU A 793 -5.03 76.78 3.36
CA LEU A 793 -6.27 77.00 2.61
C LEU A 793 -7.24 77.93 3.35
N ASP A 794 -7.39 77.77 4.67
CA ASP A 794 -8.28 78.60 5.47
C ASP A 794 -7.70 80.01 5.74
N GLU A 795 -6.38 80.16 5.84
CA GLU A 795 -5.71 81.47 5.82
C GLU A 795 -5.93 82.18 4.47
N HIS A 796 -5.75 81.49 3.33
CA HIS A 796 -6.05 82.04 2.01
C HIS A 796 -7.53 82.42 1.85
N ARG A 797 -8.47 81.64 2.41
CA ARG A 797 -9.90 81.97 2.43
C ARG A 797 -10.17 83.23 3.24
N ASP A 798 -9.59 83.36 4.43
CA ASP A 798 -9.80 84.55 5.26
C ASP A 798 -9.11 85.81 4.72
N MET A 799 -7.96 85.68 4.05
CA MET A 799 -7.37 86.75 3.25
C MET A 799 -8.23 87.15 2.04
N THR A 800 -8.89 86.19 1.38
CA THR A 800 -9.85 86.47 0.31
C THR A 800 -11.07 87.22 0.88
N ARG A 801 -11.65 86.74 1.99
CA ARG A 801 -12.76 87.39 2.70
C ARG A 801 -12.45 88.77 3.26
N ARG A 802 -11.17 89.09 3.52
CA ARG A 802 -10.75 90.45 3.88
C ARG A 802 -10.81 91.37 2.66
N ARG A 803 -10.21 90.95 1.55
CA ARG A 803 -10.29 91.66 0.25
C ARG A 803 -11.72 91.81 -0.25
N GLU A 804 -12.57 90.79 -0.12
CA GLU A 804 -13.98 90.87 -0.47
C GLU A 804 -14.69 91.99 0.31
N ARG A 805 -14.45 92.11 1.62
CA ARG A 805 -14.98 93.22 2.43
C ARG A 805 -14.36 94.58 2.11
N GLU A 806 -13.06 94.64 1.84
CA GLU A 806 -12.39 95.86 1.36
C GLU A 806 -13.01 96.34 0.02
N TYR A 807 -13.35 95.39 -0.88
CA TYR A 807 -14.07 95.68 -2.11
C TYR A 807 -15.54 96.07 -1.87
N GLU A 808 -16.25 95.43 -0.94
CA GLU A 808 -17.61 95.84 -0.56
C GLU A 808 -17.62 97.24 0.08
N GLU A 809 -16.66 97.58 0.94
CA GLU A 809 -16.51 98.90 1.55
C GLU A 809 -16.22 99.99 0.49
N THR A 810 -15.32 99.72 -0.46
CA THR A 810 -15.08 100.66 -1.59
C THR A 810 -16.26 100.75 -2.55
N LEU A 811 -16.98 99.65 -2.82
CA LEU A 811 -18.20 99.67 -3.62
C LEU A 811 -19.30 100.50 -2.96
N ASN A 812 -19.50 100.34 -1.64
CA ASN A 812 -20.46 101.13 -0.87
C ASN A 812 -20.08 102.63 -0.86
N HIS A 813 -18.79 102.97 -0.80
CA HIS A 813 -18.34 104.36 -0.95
C HIS A 813 -18.68 104.92 -2.33
N TYR A 814 -18.38 104.19 -3.42
CA TYR A 814 -18.76 104.62 -4.77
C TYR A 814 -20.28 104.71 -4.95
N GLN A 815 -21.05 103.82 -4.32
CA GLN A 815 -22.51 103.86 -4.33
C GLN A 815 -23.04 105.13 -3.65
N ALA A 816 -22.48 105.51 -2.50
CA ALA A 816 -22.81 106.76 -1.80
C ALA A 816 -22.41 108.01 -2.62
N ASP A 817 -21.25 108.00 -3.28
CA ASP A 817 -20.81 109.08 -4.16
C ASP A 817 -21.75 109.23 -5.38
N ILE A 818 -22.22 108.11 -5.95
CA ILE A 818 -23.21 108.09 -7.03
C ILE A 818 -24.55 108.67 -6.54
N GLU A 819 -25.03 108.29 -5.35
CA GLU A 819 -26.27 108.83 -4.77
C GLU A 819 -26.15 110.33 -4.47
N ALA A 820 -24.99 110.80 -4.01
CA ALA A 820 -24.70 112.22 -3.83
C ALA A 820 -24.75 112.97 -5.17
N LEU A 821 -24.04 112.49 -6.19
CA LEU A 821 -24.02 113.09 -7.54
C LEU A 821 -25.41 113.03 -8.23
N GLU A 822 -26.19 111.96 -8.01
CA GLU A 822 -27.59 111.87 -8.43
C GLU A 822 -28.44 112.96 -7.77
N SER A 823 -28.24 113.22 -6.47
CA SER A 823 -28.94 114.28 -5.73
C SER A 823 -28.59 115.69 -6.24
N GLU A 824 -27.30 115.99 -6.43
CA GLU A 824 -26.84 117.26 -7.00
C GLU A 824 -27.37 117.47 -8.42
N ARG A 825 -27.34 116.43 -9.26
CA ARG A 825 -27.92 116.44 -10.61
C ARG A 825 -29.42 116.69 -10.57
N ASN A 826 -30.14 116.16 -9.58
CA ASN A 826 -31.57 116.37 -9.43
C ASN A 826 -31.88 117.81 -8.98
N GLU A 827 -31.12 118.37 -8.02
CA GLU A 827 -31.19 119.80 -7.67
C GLU A 827 -30.89 120.70 -8.87
N LEU A 828 -29.84 120.40 -9.63
CA LEU A 828 -29.45 121.16 -10.82
C LEU A 828 -30.53 121.09 -11.91
N LYS A 829 -31.16 119.92 -12.12
CA LYS A 829 -32.33 119.79 -13.00
C LYS A 829 -33.49 120.67 -12.54
N GLU A 830 -33.76 120.74 -11.24
CA GLU A 830 -34.85 121.59 -10.71
C GLU A 830 -34.54 123.09 -10.85
N LYS A 831 -33.32 123.51 -10.52
CA LYS A 831 -32.80 124.87 -10.73
C LYS A 831 -32.90 125.29 -12.21
N VAL A 832 -32.52 124.40 -13.14
CA VAL A 832 -32.68 124.62 -14.60
C VAL A 832 -34.15 124.73 -15.00
N LYS A 833 -35.03 123.88 -14.47
CA LYS A 833 -36.48 123.84 -14.81
C LYS A 833 -37.24 125.09 -14.35
N ILE A 834 -36.75 125.76 -13.30
CA ILE A 834 -37.26 127.05 -12.81
C ILE A 834 -36.78 128.20 -13.70
N LEU A 835 -35.52 128.16 -14.16
CA LEU A 835 -34.94 129.19 -15.04
C LEU A 835 -35.41 129.10 -16.50
N SER A 836 -35.68 127.90 -17.02
CA SER A 836 -35.98 127.64 -18.44
C SER A 836 -37.39 128.07 -18.91
N LYS A 837 -38.06 128.97 -18.19
CA LYS A 837 -39.37 129.55 -18.57
C LYS A 837 -39.28 130.97 -19.15
N ARG A 838 -38.07 131.50 -19.37
CA ARG A 838 -37.86 132.84 -19.96
C ARG A 838 -36.73 132.81 -20.98
N THR A 839 -36.97 133.47 -22.12
CA THR A 839 -36.06 133.63 -23.27
C THR A 839 -35.95 132.39 -24.18
N ILE A 840 -35.81 132.64 -25.49
CA ILE A 840 -35.92 131.70 -26.62
C ILE A 840 -34.87 132.14 -27.68
N PHE A 841 -34.66 131.31 -28.71
CA PHE A 841 -33.94 131.57 -29.97
C PHE A 841 -32.40 131.47 -30.00
N GLU A 842 -31.95 130.34 -30.57
CA GLU A 842 -31.22 130.28 -31.88
C GLU A 842 -29.77 130.82 -31.98
N GLY A 843 -28.89 129.97 -32.56
CA GLY A 843 -27.50 130.30 -32.89
C GLY A 843 -26.74 129.06 -33.39
N LEU A 844 -26.44 129.00 -34.69
CA LEU A 844 -25.94 127.79 -35.38
C LEU A 844 -24.47 127.95 -35.84
N THR A 845 -23.64 126.89 -35.77
CA THR A 845 -22.89 126.28 -36.92
C THR A 845 -21.65 125.44 -36.52
N LYS A 846 -21.40 124.38 -37.33
CA LYS A 846 -20.11 123.68 -37.60
C LYS A 846 -19.51 122.80 -36.47
N SER A 847 -18.93 121.62 -36.75
CA SER A 847 -18.86 120.80 -37.99
C SER A 847 -18.37 119.36 -37.67
N VAL A 848 -18.36 118.44 -38.67
CA VAL A 848 -17.62 117.13 -38.71
C VAL A 848 -18.10 116.06 -37.69
N THR A 849 -18.31 114.76 -37.98
CA THR A 849 -18.43 113.88 -39.18
C THR A 849 -19.35 112.70 -38.77
N SER A 850 -20.07 111.90 -39.59
CA SER A 850 -19.79 111.17 -40.85
C SER A 850 -18.94 109.88 -40.66
N LEU A 851 -19.27 108.71 -41.25
CA LEU A 851 -20.41 108.36 -42.12
C LEU A 851 -20.78 106.85 -42.08
N ASN A 852 -22.04 106.55 -42.42
CA ASN A 852 -22.53 105.23 -42.87
C ASN A 852 -21.89 104.75 -44.19
N THR A 853 -21.98 103.45 -44.49
CA THR A 853 -22.21 102.95 -45.87
C THR A 853 -22.98 101.61 -45.92
N ALA A 854 -24.30 101.76 -45.99
CA ALA A 854 -25.30 101.17 -46.91
C ALA A 854 -25.02 99.93 -47.83
N PRO A 855 -26.08 99.25 -48.34
CA PRO A 855 -26.08 97.84 -48.78
C PRO A 855 -26.52 97.61 -50.26
N ARG A 856 -26.76 96.34 -50.67
CA ARG A 856 -27.63 95.80 -51.78
C ARG A 856 -27.15 94.37 -52.21
N HIS A 857 -27.93 93.42 -52.76
CA HIS A 857 -29.38 93.26 -52.96
C HIS A 857 -29.76 91.76 -53.18
N ASP A 858 -31.03 91.43 -52.93
CA ASP A 858 -31.91 90.46 -53.63
C ASP A 858 -31.84 88.91 -53.56
N THR A 859 -33.06 88.37 -53.74
CA THR A 859 -33.53 87.02 -54.18
C THR A 859 -33.38 85.76 -53.31
N SER A 860 -34.25 84.79 -53.60
CA SER A 860 -34.77 83.72 -52.73
C SER A 860 -34.99 82.41 -53.56
N PRO A 861 -35.55 81.29 -53.03
CA PRO A 861 -35.61 80.73 -51.66
C PRO A 861 -35.22 79.21 -51.56
N SER A 862 -35.32 78.67 -50.33
CA SER A 862 -35.82 77.30 -49.98
C SER A 862 -34.86 76.13 -49.63
N SER A 863 -35.22 75.49 -48.49
CA SER A 863 -35.03 74.09 -48.04
C SER A 863 -33.63 73.43 -47.93
N SER A 864 -33.15 73.30 -46.68
CA SER A 864 -32.70 72.01 -46.07
C SER A 864 -32.58 72.14 -44.53
N LEU A 865 -32.55 71.02 -43.79
CA LEU A 865 -32.54 71.00 -42.31
C LEU A 865 -31.14 71.27 -41.71
N SER A 866 -31.07 71.57 -40.41
CA SER A 866 -29.85 72.05 -39.74
C SER A 866 -28.95 70.93 -39.16
N PRO A 867 -27.66 71.20 -38.86
CA PRO A 867 -26.68 70.15 -38.54
C PRO A 867 -26.81 69.48 -37.14
N LEU A 868 -27.72 69.95 -36.29
CA LEU A 868 -27.64 69.70 -34.84
C LEU A 868 -27.97 68.25 -34.44
N GLU A 869 -28.90 67.59 -35.13
CA GLU A 869 -29.34 66.21 -34.79
C GLU A 869 -28.25 65.16 -35.04
N SER A 870 -27.37 65.40 -36.01
CA SER A 870 -26.27 64.49 -36.36
C SER A 870 -25.25 64.35 -35.21
N SER A 871 -24.94 65.45 -34.54
CA SER A 871 -23.99 65.49 -33.41
C SER A 871 -24.50 64.67 -32.22
N TYR A 872 -25.77 64.81 -31.85
CA TYR A 872 -26.37 64.03 -30.76
C TYR A 872 -26.43 62.53 -31.09
N MET A 873 -26.70 62.15 -32.35
CA MET A 873 -26.63 60.76 -32.80
C MET A 873 -25.22 60.16 -32.70
N GLN A 874 -24.17 60.93 -33.01
CA GLN A 874 -22.78 60.50 -32.83
C GLN A 874 -22.39 60.37 -31.35
N SER A 875 -22.81 61.31 -30.49
CA SER A 875 -22.58 61.21 -29.04
C SER A 875 -23.27 59.97 -28.43
N ILE A 876 -24.52 59.68 -28.83
CA ILE A 876 -25.26 58.50 -28.39
C ILE A 876 -24.61 57.19 -28.89
N SER A 877 -24.02 57.17 -30.10
CA SER A 877 -23.31 55.98 -30.59
C SER A 877 -21.98 55.75 -29.85
N ALA A 878 -21.22 56.81 -29.56
CA ALA A 878 -20.00 56.75 -28.75
C ALA A 878 -20.28 56.22 -27.33
N LEU A 879 -21.30 56.74 -26.64
CA LEU A 879 -21.70 56.27 -25.31
C LEU A 879 -22.19 54.82 -25.31
N ARG A 880 -22.88 54.37 -26.38
CA ARG A 880 -23.26 52.96 -26.55
C ARG A 880 -22.04 52.04 -26.76
N ASN A 881 -21.01 52.49 -27.47
CA ASN A 881 -19.75 51.75 -27.61
C ASN A 881 -18.97 51.70 -26.29
N ALA A 882 -18.87 52.81 -25.54
CA ALA A 882 -18.24 52.82 -24.21
C ALA A 882 -18.95 51.85 -23.25
N LEU A 883 -20.29 51.86 -23.21
CA LEU A 883 -21.09 50.94 -22.39
C LEU A 883 -20.89 49.47 -22.83
N LYS A 884 -20.66 49.21 -24.12
CA LYS A 884 -20.34 47.87 -24.64
C LYS A 884 -18.96 47.42 -24.16
N ILE A 885 -17.92 48.24 -24.30
CA ILE A 885 -16.56 47.94 -23.83
C ILE A 885 -16.57 47.62 -22.33
N VAL A 886 -17.23 48.44 -21.51
CA VAL A 886 -17.35 48.21 -20.06
C VAL A 886 -18.11 46.91 -19.74
N LYS A 887 -19.11 46.52 -20.54
CA LYS A 887 -19.79 45.22 -20.39
C LYS A 887 -18.88 44.04 -20.76
N ASP A 888 -18.19 44.14 -21.88
CA ASP A 888 -17.28 43.10 -22.37
C ASP A 888 -16.10 42.90 -21.40
N GLU A 889 -15.58 43.97 -20.80
CA GLU A 889 -14.58 43.93 -19.73
C GLU A 889 -15.14 43.37 -18.41
N ASN A 890 -16.37 43.74 -18.01
CA ASN A 890 -17.01 43.15 -16.83
C ASN A 890 -17.23 41.64 -16.98
N ILE A 891 -17.54 41.18 -18.21
CA ILE A 891 -17.62 39.77 -18.57
C ILE A 891 -16.21 39.13 -18.51
N ARG A 892 -15.18 39.75 -19.09
CA ARG A 892 -13.79 39.30 -19.04
C ARG A 892 -13.30 39.10 -17.60
N LEU A 893 -13.59 40.06 -16.71
CA LEU A 893 -13.23 40.00 -15.30
C LEU A 893 -14.02 38.92 -14.53
N LYS A 894 -15.31 38.73 -14.82
CA LYS A 894 -16.11 37.62 -14.27
C LYS A 894 -15.56 36.26 -14.71
N CYS A 895 -15.26 36.08 -15.99
CA CYS A 895 -14.62 34.86 -16.49
C CYS A 895 -13.27 34.61 -15.82
N ARG A 896 -12.44 35.64 -15.61
CA ARG A 896 -11.13 35.53 -14.91
C ARG A 896 -11.28 35.20 -13.42
N LEU A 897 -12.39 35.58 -12.79
CA LEU A 897 -12.73 35.24 -11.40
C LEU A 897 -13.26 33.81 -11.27
N GLU A 898 -14.12 33.36 -12.20
CA GLU A 898 -14.53 31.96 -12.32
C GLU A 898 -13.34 31.05 -12.67
N GLU A 899 -12.43 31.49 -13.53
CA GLU A 899 -11.19 30.79 -13.85
C GLU A 899 -10.30 30.64 -12.61
N LYS A 900 -10.15 31.69 -11.78
CA LYS A 900 -9.42 31.57 -10.50
C LYS A 900 -10.08 30.58 -9.54
N LYS A 901 -11.41 30.56 -9.42
CA LYS A 901 -12.14 29.55 -8.62
C LYS A 901 -11.88 28.13 -9.16
N LEU A 902 -12.07 27.93 -10.46
CA LEU A 902 -11.83 26.65 -11.12
C LEU A 902 -10.38 26.19 -11.01
N ARG A 903 -9.39 27.09 -11.06
CA ARG A 903 -7.97 26.74 -10.82
C ARG A 903 -7.72 26.25 -9.39
N ILE A 904 -8.37 26.83 -8.38
CA ILE A 904 -8.28 26.38 -6.99
C ILE A 904 -8.90 24.99 -6.83
N ASP A 905 -10.07 24.74 -7.42
CA ASP A 905 -10.74 23.43 -7.37
C ASP A 905 -9.99 22.34 -8.16
N ASN A 906 -9.31 22.69 -9.27
CA ASN A 906 -8.62 21.73 -10.15
C ASN A 906 -7.20 21.33 -9.72
N VAL A 907 -6.63 21.85 -8.62
CA VAL A 907 -5.30 21.42 -8.14
C VAL A 907 -5.25 19.90 -7.90
N LYS A 908 -6.38 19.29 -7.50
CA LYS A 908 -6.51 17.83 -7.32
C LYS A 908 -6.85 17.03 -8.59
N PHE A 909 -7.01 17.69 -9.74
CA PHE A 909 -7.41 17.05 -11.01
C PHE A 909 -6.29 17.02 -12.07
N ASN A 910 -5.37 17.99 -12.02
CA ASN A 910 -4.31 18.14 -13.04
C ASN A 910 -3.33 16.96 -13.12
N SER A 911 -3.17 16.15 -12.06
CA SER A 911 -2.35 14.94 -12.09
C SER A 911 -2.91 13.82 -12.96
N ALA A 912 -4.21 13.85 -13.28
CA ALA A 912 -4.90 12.79 -14.02
C ALA A 912 -5.16 13.10 -15.51
N LEU A 913 -4.87 14.33 -15.98
CA LEU A 913 -5.31 14.83 -17.30
C LEU A 913 -4.16 15.19 -18.25
N SER A 914 -2.96 14.64 -18.06
CA SER A 914 -1.79 14.88 -18.95
C SER A 914 -1.90 14.22 -20.33
N ARG A 915 -2.98 13.48 -20.65
CA ARG A 915 -3.11 12.65 -21.86
C ARG A 915 -4.21 13.06 -22.86
N THR A 916 -4.87 14.20 -22.71
CA THR A 916 -5.93 14.65 -23.65
C THR A 916 -5.76 16.12 -24.09
N LYS A 917 -5.71 16.36 -25.41
CA LYS A 917 -5.63 17.72 -25.98
C LYS A 917 -6.93 18.51 -25.70
N PRO A 918 -6.87 19.80 -25.30
CA PRO A 918 -8.02 20.50 -24.71
C PRO A 918 -9.05 21.03 -25.74
N LEU A 919 -10.34 20.81 -25.47
CA LEU A 919 -11.50 21.12 -26.34
C LEU A 919 -11.86 22.61 -26.55
N TRP A 920 -11.00 23.56 -26.18
CA TRP A 920 -11.38 24.98 -26.05
C TRP A 920 -11.86 25.65 -27.34
N TYR A 921 -11.43 25.15 -28.51
CA TYR A 921 -11.76 25.69 -29.83
C TYR A 921 -13.28 25.70 -30.15
N LEU A 922 -14.04 24.69 -29.69
CA LEU A 922 -15.48 24.57 -30.00
C LEU A 922 -16.38 25.53 -29.22
N LYS A 923 -15.92 26.06 -28.08
CA LYS A 923 -16.77 26.90 -27.20
C LYS A 923 -16.96 28.33 -27.74
N VAL A 924 -16.10 28.76 -28.66
CA VAL A 924 -16.21 30.06 -29.36
C VAL A 924 -17.26 30.00 -30.48
N THR A 925 -17.25 28.93 -31.28
CA THR A 925 -18.19 28.75 -32.41
C THR A 925 -19.65 28.60 -31.96
N GLY A 926 -19.89 28.06 -30.76
CA GLY A 926 -21.25 27.82 -30.23
C GLY A 926 -22.12 29.07 -29.99
N LYS A 927 -21.55 30.29 -30.02
CA LYS A 927 -22.32 31.55 -29.87
C LYS A 927 -22.65 32.26 -31.18
N LEU A 928 -22.12 31.80 -32.32
CA LEU A 928 -22.40 32.41 -33.63
C LEU A 928 -23.66 31.86 -34.31
N ILE A 929 -24.17 30.71 -33.86
CA ILE A 929 -25.33 30.04 -34.45
C ILE A 929 -26.64 30.56 -33.83
N GLY A 930 -26.84 31.88 -33.93
CA GLY A 930 -28.09 32.55 -33.56
C GLY A 930 -29.04 32.76 -34.74
N ASN A 931 -28.50 33.05 -35.92
CA ASN A 931 -29.25 33.38 -37.15
C ASN A 931 -28.61 32.71 -38.37
N ILE A 932 -28.91 31.43 -38.61
CA ILE A 932 -28.80 30.81 -39.95
C ILE A 932 -30.02 29.90 -40.11
N ASP A 933 -31.04 30.41 -40.78
CA ASP A 933 -32.00 29.59 -41.51
C ASP A 933 -31.44 29.22 -42.89
N ASP A 934 -32.15 28.34 -43.60
CA ASP A 934 -31.81 27.79 -44.92
C ASP A 934 -30.58 26.86 -45.02
N GLY A 935 -30.69 25.89 -45.92
CA GLY A 935 -29.63 24.93 -46.27
C GLY A 935 -29.79 23.53 -45.65
N SER A 936 -29.73 22.51 -46.50
CA SER A 936 -29.96 21.08 -46.18
C SER A 936 -29.01 20.45 -45.15
N GLY A 937 -27.95 21.14 -44.74
CA GLY A 937 -27.01 20.68 -43.70
C GLY A 937 -27.49 20.88 -42.26
N GLY A 938 -28.52 21.70 -42.01
CA GLY A 938 -28.96 22.02 -40.64
C GLY A 938 -29.52 20.82 -39.85
N ASP A 939 -30.14 19.87 -40.54
CA ASP A 939 -30.92 18.81 -39.89
C ASP A 939 -30.04 17.66 -39.34
N LYS A 940 -28.92 17.33 -40.01
CA LYS A 940 -27.84 16.48 -39.46
C LYS A 940 -27.29 17.10 -38.17
N MET A 941 -26.96 18.40 -38.18
CA MET A 941 -26.38 19.11 -37.03
C MET A 941 -27.33 19.14 -35.82
N LYS A 942 -28.62 19.47 -36.04
CA LYS A 942 -29.65 19.42 -34.99
C LYS A 942 -29.76 18.02 -34.35
N LYS A 943 -29.72 16.95 -35.15
CA LYS A 943 -29.76 15.55 -34.67
C LYS A 943 -28.53 15.17 -33.84
N LEU A 944 -27.32 15.59 -34.24
CA LEU A 944 -26.10 15.38 -33.45
C LEU A 944 -26.14 16.10 -32.10
N TYR A 945 -26.58 17.37 -32.07
CA TYR A 945 -26.71 18.14 -30.84
C TYR A 945 -27.77 17.55 -29.87
N ILE A 946 -28.85 16.96 -30.41
CA ILE A 946 -29.84 16.22 -29.60
C ILE A 946 -29.23 14.93 -29.03
N LYS A 947 -28.43 14.18 -29.81
CA LYS A 947 -27.67 13.02 -29.29
C LYS A 947 -26.72 13.43 -28.16
N GLU A 948 -25.96 14.51 -28.35
CA GLU A 948 -25.00 15.05 -27.38
C GLU A 948 -25.68 15.41 -26.06
N ARG A 949 -26.75 16.22 -26.11
CA ARG A 949 -27.52 16.63 -24.93
C ARG A 949 -28.12 15.42 -24.19
N ASN A 950 -28.63 14.42 -24.93
CA ASN A 950 -29.18 13.21 -24.33
C ASN A 950 -28.10 12.32 -23.70
N LEU A 951 -26.88 12.27 -24.27
CA LEU A 951 -25.75 11.54 -23.69
C LEU A 951 -25.23 12.22 -22.41
N LEU A 952 -25.08 13.56 -22.44
CA LEU A 952 -24.73 14.36 -21.26
C LEU A 952 -25.72 14.14 -20.11
N ASN A 953 -27.03 14.24 -20.37
CA ASN A 953 -28.05 13.99 -19.36
C ASN A 953 -27.95 12.58 -18.74
N LYS A 954 -27.63 11.55 -19.53
CA LYS A 954 -27.39 10.18 -19.00
C LYS A 954 -26.16 10.11 -18.10
N ILE A 955 -25.06 10.74 -18.51
CA ILE A 955 -23.80 10.76 -17.73
C ILE A 955 -23.97 11.56 -16.43
N GLU A 956 -24.72 12.67 -16.45
CA GLU A 956 -25.05 13.44 -15.26
C GLU A 956 -25.99 12.69 -14.32
N ASN A 957 -27.01 12.01 -14.83
CA ASN A 957 -27.90 11.16 -14.02
C ASN A 957 -27.14 10.01 -13.35
N PHE A 958 -26.29 9.28 -14.09
CA PHE A 958 -25.46 8.20 -13.52
C PHE A 958 -24.50 8.74 -12.45
N ARG A 959 -23.88 9.91 -12.66
CA ARG A 959 -23.07 10.60 -11.64
C ARG A 959 -23.88 11.07 -10.44
N HIS A 960 -25.14 11.47 -10.62
CA HIS A 960 -26.03 11.87 -9.54
C HIS A 960 -26.44 10.66 -8.70
N GLU A 961 -26.82 9.55 -9.34
CA GLU A 961 -27.19 8.30 -8.66
C GLU A 961 -26.02 7.74 -7.85
N ALA A 962 -24.82 7.64 -8.43
CA ALA A 962 -23.61 7.21 -7.73
C ALA A 962 -23.27 8.10 -6.51
N ARG A 963 -23.49 9.42 -6.62
CA ARG A 963 -23.37 10.35 -5.48
C ARG A 963 -24.44 10.11 -4.42
N MET A 964 -25.68 9.81 -4.80
CA MET A 964 -26.76 9.54 -3.86
C MET A 964 -26.62 8.18 -3.15
N LYS A 965 -26.12 7.14 -3.84
CA LYS A 965 -25.70 5.87 -3.21
C LYS A 965 -24.62 6.12 -2.13
N LEU A 966 -23.63 6.94 -2.45
CA LEU A 966 -22.54 7.31 -1.52
C LEU A 966 -23.03 8.13 -0.31
N ILE A 967 -23.87 9.14 -0.54
CA ILE A 967 -24.40 10.03 0.52
C ILE A 967 -25.30 9.27 1.50
N ASN A 968 -26.13 8.35 1.01
CA ASN A 968 -27.08 7.61 1.85
C ASN A 968 -26.47 6.38 2.56
N GLN A 969 -25.15 6.17 2.48
CA GLN A 969 -24.38 5.02 2.99
C GLN A 969 -24.82 3.62 2.50
N LYS A 970 -25.96 3.51 1.79
CA LYS A 970 -26.38 2.34 1.02
C LYS A 970 -25.60 2.28 -0.30
N LEU A 971 -24.33 1.89 -0.24
CA LEU A 971 -23.53 1.66 -1.44
C LEU A 971 -24.08 0.51 -2.31
N PHE A 972 -24.74 -0.48 -1.70
CA PHE A 972 -25.16 -1.72 -2.37
C PHE A 972 -26.58 -2.14 -1.95
N ASP A 973 -27.28 -2.79 -2.88
CA ASP A 973 -28.55 -3.47 -2.63
C ASP A 973 -28.28 -4.81 -1.93
N PRO A 974 -28.82 -5.08 -0.73
CA PRO A 974 -28.60 -6.34 -0.02
C PRO A 974 -29.27 -7.56 -0.67
N SER A 975 -30.12 -7.38 -1.69
CA SER A 975 -30.77 -8.47 -2.43
C SER A 975 -29.94 -9.02 -3.61
N LYS A 976 -28.84 -8.36 -3.98
CA LYS A 976 -27.92 -8.78 -5.06
C LYS A 976 -26.51 -9.02 -4.56
N SER A 977 -25.78 -9.92 -5.21
CA SER A 977 -24.34 -10.11 -5.01
C SER A 977 -23.56 -8.81 -5.24
N LEU A 978 -22.62 -8.50 -4.33
CA LEU A 978 -21.71 -7.35 -4.43
C LEU A 978 -20.89 -7.39 -5.74
N ARG A 979 -20.46 -8.58 -6.16
CA ARG A 979 -19.67 -8.77 -7.39
C ARG A 979 -20.48 -8.38 -8.63
N ASP A 980 -21.76 -8.73 -8.65
CA ASP A 980 -22.61 -8.56 -9.82
C ASP A 980 -23.04 -7.10 -9.97
N GLN A 981 -23.30 -6.40 -8.85
CA GLN A 981 -23.53 -4.94 -8.85
C GLN A 981 -22.33 -4.16 -9.40
N ILE A 982 -21.11 -4.52 -8.98
CA ILE A 982 -19.88 -3.89 -9.50
C ILE A 982 -19.68 -4.19 -11.00
N VAL A 983 -20.06 -5.38 -11.46
CA VAL A 983 -20.02 -5.75 -12.88
C VAL A 983 -21.09 -5.01 -13.69
N GLU A 984 -22.31 -4.85 -13.19
CA GLU A 984 -23.38 -4.04 -13.79
C GLU A 984 -22.90 -2.58 -14.00
N GLU A 985 -22.38 -1.92 -12.96
CA GLU A 985 -21.89 -0.53 -13.06
C GLU A 985 -20.67 -0.39 -13.99
N GLN A 986 -19.75 -1.37 -14.02
CA GLN A 986 -18.64 -1.38 -14.98
C GLN A 986 -19.11 -1.56 -16.43
N ILE A 987 -20.10 -2.40 -16.67
CA ILE A 987 -20.70 -2.60 -18.00
C ILE A 987 -21.41 -1.32 -18.44
N GLU A 988 -22.15 -0.64 -17.57
CA GLU A 988 -22.86 0.59 -17.92
C GLU A 988 -21.90 1.76 -18.19
N LYS A 989 -20.83 1.89 -17.39
CA LYS A 989 -19.72 2.83 -17.68
C LYS A 989 -19.10 2.57 -19.06
N ARG A 990 -18.83 1.30 -19.42
CA ARG A 990 -18.27 0.94 -20.74
C ARG A 990 -19.24 1.24 -21.89
N LYS A 991 -20.56 1.05 -21.69
CA LYS A 991 -21.59 1.45 -22.68
C LYS A 991 -21.58 2.96 -22.91
N LEU A 992 -21.65 3.76 -21.85
CA LEU A 992 -21.63 5.23 -21.94
C LEU A 992 -20.34 5.77 -22.59
N GLN A 993 -19.18 5.16 -22.29
CA GLN A 993 -17.92 5.47 -22.96
C GLN A 993 -17.98 5.15 -24.46
N THR A 994 -18.44 3.95 -24.82
CA THR A 994 -18.55 3.51 -26.23
C THR A 994 -19.49 4.41 -27.04
N ASP A 995 -20.59 4.87 -26.44
CA ASP A 995 -21.54 5.76 -27.10
C ASP A 995 -21.03 7.22 -27.17
N TYR A 996 -20.20 7.66 -26.22
CA TYR A 996 -19.43 8.92 -26.33
C TYR A 996 -18.44 8.87 -27.49
N ASP A 997 -17.63 7.81 -27.57
CA ASP A 997 -16.58 7.67 -28.60
C ASP A 997 -17.19 7.58 -30.01
N LYS A 998 -18.32 6.87 -30.17
CA LYS A 998 -19.11 6.88 -31.43
C LYS A 998 -19.61 8.28 -31.78
N LEU A 999 -20.22 8.99 -30.84
CA LEU A 999 -20.78 10.33 -31.10
C LEU A 999 -19.69 11.34 -31.42
N SER A 1000 -18.53 11.25 -30.75
CA SER A 1000 -17.32 12.01 -31.09
C SER A 1000 -16.89 11.73 -32.54
N GLY A 1001 -16.86 10.46 -32.95
CA GLY A 1001 -16.61 10.05 -34.33
C GLY A 1001 -17.64 10.60 -35.34
N GLU A 1002 -18.94 10.55 -35.03
CA GLU A 1002 -20.00 11.14 -35.87
C GLU A 1002 -19.83 12.67 -36.02
N ILE A 1003 -19.50 13.38 -34.94
CA ILE A 1003 -19.29 14.84 -34.96
C ILE A 1003 -18.02 15.20 -35.75
N ILE A 1004 -16.91 14.49 -35.53
CA ILE A 1004 -15.67 14.68 -36.29
C ILE A 1004 -15.91 14.42 -37.79
N GLY A 1005 -16.62 13.33 -38.13
CA GLY A 1005 -16.99 13.00 -39.51
C GLY A 1005 -17.89 14.05 -40.16
N PHE A 1006 -18.86 14.61 -39.44
CA PHE A 1006 -19.69 15.69 -39.95
C PHE A 1006 -18.91 17.01 -40.13
N VAL A 1007 -17.95 17.30 -39.25
CA VAL A 1007 -17.05 18.47 -39.39
C VAL A 1007 -16.11 18.30 -40.58
N THR A 1008 -15.60 17.09 -40.85
CA THR A 1008 -14.79 16.84 -42.06
C THR A 1008 -15.62 16.83 -43.33
N GLU A 1009 -16.84 16.26 -43.35
CA GLU A 1009 -17.80 16.40 -44.46
C GLU A 1009 -18.02 17.89 -44.80
N LYS A 1010 -18.34 18.73 -43.80
CA LYS A 1010 -18.55 20.17 -44.02
C LYS A 1010 -17.28 20.92 -44.43
N LYS A 1011 -16.10 20.52 -43.96
CA LYS A 1011 -14.83 21.16 -44.36
C LYS A 1011 -14.47 20.81 -45.81
N SER A 1012 -14.73 19.59 -46.25
CA SER A 1012 -14.56 19.18 -47.66
C SER A 1012 -15.55 19.89 -48.58
N ALA A 1013 -16.80 20.07 -48.15
CA ALA A 1013 -17.85 20.82 -48.87
C ALA A 1013 -17.70 22.35 -48.78
N LEU A 1014 -16.56 22.86 -48.30
CA LEU A 1014 -16.13 24.27 -48.32
C LEU A 1014 -14.80 24.45 -49.08
N LEU A 1015 -14.30 23.39 -49.72
CA LEU A 1015 -13.08 23.35 -50.55
C LEU A 1015 -13.37 22.98 -52.01
N TYR A 1016 -14.66 22.93 -52.37
CA TYR A 1016 -15.24 22.84 -53.71
C TYR A 1016 -16.33 23.90 -53.83
#